data_AF-A0A3G8WHI5-F1
#
_entry.id   AF-A0A3G8WHI5-F1
#
_cell.length_a   1.000
_cell.length_b   1.000
_cell.length_c   1.000
_cell.angle_alpha   90.00
_cell.angle_beta   90.00
_cell.angle_gamma   90.00
#
_symmetry.space_group_name_H-M   'P 1'
#
loop_
_entity.id
_entity.type
_entity.pdbx_description
1 polymer ?
#
loop_
_entity_poly.entity_id
_entity_poly.type
_entity_poly.pdbx_seq_one_letter_code
_entity_poly.pdbx_strand_id
1 'polypeptide(L)'
;MKSSYHHYDGYVIRKPAFSYDILFSTDSTTKDLDELVVELINNESFLNAIFWSSLDLYRAIIKYKEGLITEDRAKKILTSLKKYIIRGCTRSTPYGTLSGCTFLQFEENRVFGANHKARIDMGLLEKIKLAIESNANIKYYLQYTLNNTLYEKGNYIKFLEQQWNCNKKEFKLSAIENTDYIKVICKRLKNKFLPINEIKDIFRNEFDDEEIQNFTEALVESGLLISELEIVLTSADYLEDVLNTLRRLEKEGLQQVGIYIAIFEKIQNCIYFINSNSHSLPLEEINLIEQLLYEVNIMATQIFHIDLRVANNKTEHLDQAVIKNIFDAIDFLRKINAASLNADKDLEEFKKLYRLRFESQEIPLTVALDRSCGIGFPVGDSIGSDYESQIFDFGNSNNNLKKIDGLFEIDWLWDKLESVSANHTVIELTNEDIKDKHTHLTNLSYNFSVVGSYCQNNNFFLQSVTNGSALSLMGRFAYLETGIKKLCEDIAKDEIEHETDAILAEILFLPEGRVGNICRHPSFYKYEIPIITESALPNKNQIYAQDLMVSVVNNEIILRSKTLNKRVIPRLSNAHNFTNSQVALYKFLSSLQYQGFPSIGFRSNYTKNKKRFFPRIVYKDIILHRATWILTESDIKTILKATSPQAKLVSFLKARQVCRFVVLVEQDNELFVDLENESFQNLIIEELKASTSIQLTEWVYDVGFGANINQFVIPLKNTACQTLQNSLPLPLQNSVDRSFPPGSEWLYLKIYCSTFISDDLLVVLSYSLDNLKDKSVLSEYFFIRYTDPHYHLRIRMKILDIRLMSEALKFIQQQLRIFEEEGTIWKTSVDTYEREIERYGEIDIEDTERLFFYDSKLVLSFICDENFRDNEIDRIILAVLNIDNYLTFFNLKFQEKFLFCKKMEFAFEKEFDGQNKKDLYNKYREFSSTLYSQYRASHMNEIFQNRTNKISTLRLSKDRISDYIHMSINRWFPGQQRFYEYMCYIFATKLYNRLLNEENV
;
A
#
# COMPACT_ATOMS: atom_id res chain seq x y z
N MET A 1 -2.14 -0.40 -34.30
CA MET A 1 -2.83 -1.01 -33.15
C MET A 1 -3.65 0.09 -32.48
N LYS A 2 -4.90 -0.18 -32.09
CA LYS A 2 -5.65 0.78 -31.26
C LYS A 2 -4.88 0.95 -29.95
N SER A 3 -4.72 2.20 -29.47
CA SER A 3 -4.13 2.48 -28.15
C SER A 3 -4.92 1.74 -27.08
N SER A 4 -4.26 1.15 -26.08
CA SER A 4 -4.90 0.55 -24.90
C SER A 4 -5.37 1.59 -23.88
N TYR A 5 -5.02 2.85 -24.08
CA TYR A 5 -5.35 3.96 -23.20
C TYR A 5 -6.38 4.88 -23.83
N HIS A 6 -7.38 5.28 -23.03
CA HIS A 6 -8.45 6.21 -23.39
C HIS A 6 -8.64 7.26 -22.31
N HIS A 7 -8.90 8.51 -22.66
CA HIS A 7 -9.25 9.58 -21.71
C HIS A 7 -10.77 9.66 -21.50
N TYR A 8 -11.23 10.25 -20.40
CA TYR A 8 -12.66 10.42 -20.05
C TYR A 8 -13.29 11.71 -20.62
N ASP A 9 -12.94 12.08 -21.85
CA ASP A 9 -13.40 13.30 -22.56
C ASP A 9 -13.30 14.64 -21.80
N GLY A 10 -12.54 14.67 -20.69
CA GLY A 10 -12.23 15.87 -19.94
C GLY A 10 -11.07 15.67 -18.97
N TYR A 11 -10.58 16.78 -18.42
CA TYR A 11 -9.45 16.82 -17.51
C TYR A 11 -9.58 17.99 -16.54
N VAL A 12 -8.81 17.94 -15.45
CA VAL A 12 -8.73 19.04 -14.49
C VAL A 12 -7.47 19.85 -14.77
N ILE A 13 -7.61 21.15 -14.98
CA ILE A 13 -6.46 22.07 -14.98
C ILE A 13 -6.30 22.66 -13.58
N ARG A 14 -5.06 22.73 -13.12
CA ARG A 14 -4.64 23.46 -11.93
C ARG A 14 -3.80 24.66 -12.35
N LYS A 15 -4.05 25.83 -11.77
CA LYS A 15 -3.36 27.09 -12.12
C LYS A 15 -3.02 27.92 -10.88
N PRO A 16 -1.90 28.64 -10.88
CA PRO A 16 -1.68 29.75 -9.96
C PRO A 16 -2.76 30.82 -10.16
N ALA A 17 -3.16 31.48 -9.08
CA ALA A 17 -4.18 32.52 -9.12
C ALA A 17 -3.63 33.87 -9.60
N PHE A 18 -2.33 34.11 -9.38
CA PHE A 18 -1.66 35.34 -9.72
C PHE A 18 -0.87 35.18 -11.02
N SER A 19 -0.84 36.25 -11.84
CA SER A 19 -0.11 36.23 -13.11
C SER A 19 1.39 36.09 -12.87
N TYR A 20 2.04 35.32 -13.74
CA TYR A 20 3.50 35.25 -13.79
C TYR A 20 4.14 36.63 -14.03
N ASP A 21 3.41 37.56 -14.65
CA ASP A 21 3.79 38.97 -14.91
C ASP A 21 4.06 39.79 -13.65
N ILE A 22 3.65 39.32 -12.49
CA ILE A 22 4.03 39.95 -11.23
C ILE A 22 5.54 39.83 -11.04
N LEU A 23 6.13 38.67 -11.36
CA LEU A 23 7.56 38.41 -11.19
C LEU A 23 8.42 39.04 -12.29
N PHE A 24 7.85 39.37 -13.45
CA PHE A 24 8.58 39.82 -14.63
C PHE A 24 8.16 41.22 -15.09
N SER A 25 9.11 42.04 -15.52
CA SER A 25 8.83 43.26 -16.28
C SER A 25 8.59 42.95 -17.76
N THR A 26 8.09 43.94 -18.50
CA THR A 26 7.75 43.80 -19.93
C THR A 26 8.94 43.48 -20.83
N ASP A 27 10.17 43.75 -20.38
CA ASP A 27 11.42 43.36 -21.03
C ASP A 27 11.87 41.93 -20.67
N SER A 28 11.01 41.16 -19.97
CA SER A 28 11.24 39.79 -19.53
C SER A 28 12.41 39.62 -18.54
N THR A 29 12.79 40.68 -17.83
CA THR A 29 13.66 40.57 -16.65
C THR A 29 12.82 40.35 -15.39
N THR A 30 13.35 39.62 -14.41
CA THR A 30 12.67 39.47 -13.11
C THR A 30 12.79 40.75 -12.30
N LYS A 31 11.71 41.17 -11.65
CA LYS A 31 11.72 42.30 -10.72
C LYS A 31 12.41 41.93 -9.40
N ASP A 32 12.82 42.95 -8.65
CA ASP A 32 13.38 42.76 -7.32
C ASP A 32 12.29 42.27 -6.32
N LEU A 33 12.58 41.21 -5.57
CA LEU A 33 11.60 40.63 -4.63
C LEU A 33 11.31 41.54 -3.43
N ASP A 34 12.26 42.36 -2.99
CA ASP A 34 12.03 43.31 -1.89
C ASP A 34 11.08 44.42 -2.35
N GLU A 35 11.26 44.95 -3.57
CA GLU A 35 10.33 45.91 -4.17
C GLU A 35 8.93 45.33 -4.34
N LEU A 36 8.82 44.09 -4.85
CA LEU A 36 7.55 43.39 -5.01
C LEU A 36 6.82 43.17 -3.69
N VAL A 37 7.56 42.89 -2.61
CA VAL A 37 6.96 42.78 -1.28
C VAL A 37 6.37 44.13 -0.87
N VAL A 38 7.08 45.24 -1.08
CA VAL A 38 6.57 46.59 -0.77
C VAL A 38 5.32 46.94 -1.61
N GLU A 39 5.28 46.53 -2.87
CA GLU A 39 4.11 46.71 -3.75
C GLU A 39 2.91 45.88 -3.27
N LEU A 40 3.11 44.57 -3.09
CA LEU A 40 2.01 43.62 -2.85
C LEU A 40 1.55 43.57 -1.40
N ILE A 41 2.34 44.05 -0.44
CA ILE A 41 1.91 44.09 0.96
C ILE A 41 0.68 44.97 1.16
N ASN A 42 0.37 45.88 0.23
CA ASN A 42 -0.83 46.71 0.24
C ASN A 42 -1.89 46.28 -0.80
N ASN A 43 -1.64 45.22 -1.56
CA ASN A 43 -2.59 44.68 -2.51
C ASN A 43 -3.64 43.83 -1.79
N GLU A 44 -4.91 44.23 -1.86
CA GLU A 44 -6.01 43.56 -1.16
C GLU A 44 -6.18 42.09 -1.59
N SER A 45 -6.17 41.81 -2.89
CA SER A 45 -6.30 40.45 -3.42
C SER A 45 -5.19 39.52 -2.92
N PHE A 46 -3.95 40.01 -2.87
CA PHE A 46 -2.82 39.25 -2.34
C PHE A 46 -2.93 39.01 -0.84
N LEU A 47 -3.27 40.04 -0.06
CA LEU A 47 -3.49 39.89 1.38
C LEU A 47 -4.64 38.93 1.69
N ASN A 48 -5.71 38.95 0.90
CA ASN A 48 -6.82 37.99 1.03
C ASN A 48 -6.34 36.56 0.75
N ALA A 49 -5.46 36.36 -0.23
CA ALA A 49 -4.86 35.06 -0.47
C ALA A 49 -3.98 34.58 0.68
N ILE A 50 -3.18 35.49 1.28
CA ILE A 50 -2.43 35.17 2.50
C ILE A 50 -3.37 34.82 3.65
N PHE A 51 -4.47 35.55 3.83
CA PHE A 51 -5.46 35.28 4.88
C PHE A 51 -5.99 33.84 4.82
N TRP A 52 -6.41 33.38 3.63
CA TRP A 52 -6.94 32.03 3.46
C TRP A 52 -5.88 30.93 3.55
N SER A 53 -4.63 31.24 3.22
CA SER A 53 -3.51 30.30 3.28
C SER A 53 -2.87 30.21 4.67
N SER A 54 -2.72 31.35 5.36
CA SER A 54 -2.06 31.48 6.67
C SER A 54 -2.56 32.73 7.41
N LEU A 55 -3.56 32.53 8.27
CA LEU A 55 -4.10 33.57 9.15
C LEU A 55 -3.03 34.20 10.06
N ASP A 56 -2.11 33.39 10.59
CA ASP A 56 -1.03 33.88 11.45
C ASP A 56 -0.07 34.81 10.71
N LEU A 57 0.27 34.50 9.45
CA LEU A 57 1.10 35.37 8.63
C LEU A 57 0.35 36.66 8.29
N TYR A 58 -0.94 36.57 7.93
CA TYR A 58 -1.77 37.76 7.71
C TYR A 58 -1.77 38.69 8.93
N ARG A 59 -2.01 38.16 10.13
CA ARG A 59 -1.96 38.92 11.38
C ARG A 59 -0.59 39.53 11.65
N ALA A 60 0.47 38.79 11.35
CA ALA A 60 1.83 39.28 11.49
C ALA A 60 2.12 40.45 10.54
N ILE A 61 1.55 40.43 9.32
CA ILE A 61 1.64 41.53 8.34
C ILE A 61 0.88 42.76 8.85
N ILE A 62 -0.31 42.60 9.42
CA ILE A 62 -1.05 43.74 10.00
C ILE A 62 -0.24 44.39 11.12
N LYS A 63 0.30 43.60 12.07
CA LYS A 63 1.18 44.11 13.13
C LYS A 63 2.46 44.76 12.60
N TYR A 64 3.01 44.25 11.49
CA TYR A 64 4.14 44.88 10.81
C TYR A 64 3.79 46.27 10.29
N LYS A 65 2.64 46.43 9.65
CA LYS A 65 2.15 47.73 9.16
C LYS A 65 1.92 48.74 10.28
N GLU A 66 1.52 48.26 11.45
CA GLU A 66 1.32 49.08 12.65
C GLU A 66 2.63 49.43 13.39
N GLY A 67 3.78 48.87 12.97
CA GLY A 67 5.06 49.08 13.64
C GLY A 67 5.22 48.33 14.97
N LEU A 68 4.42 47.29 15.21
CA LEU A 68 4.33 46.57 16.49
C LEU A 68 5.19 45.29 16.56
N ILE A 69 6.19 45.15 15.68
CA ILE A 69 7.07 43.97 15.66
C ILE A 69 8.55 44.32 15.68
N THR A 70 9.37 43.38 16.16
CA THR A 70 10.83 43.52 16.18
C THR A 70 11.43 43.41 14.78
N GLU A 71 12.62 43.97 14.60
CA GLU A 71 13.33 43.95 13.31
C GLU A 71 13.62 42.53 12.81
N ASP A 72 14.03 41.60 13.69
CA ASP A 72 14.27 40.19 13.32
C ASP A 72 12.98 39.51 12.83
N ARG A 73 11.85 39.78 13.50
CA ARG A 73 10.55 39.23 13.11
C ARG A 73 10.07 39.84 11.79
N ALA A 74 10.33 41.12 11.56
CA ALA A 74 10.04 41.78 10.28
C ALA A 74 10.79 41.11 9.13
N LYS A 75 12.09 40.85 9.28
CA LYS A 75 12.89 40.14 8.26
C LYS A 75 12.29 38.77 7.90
N LYS A 76 11.88 37.98 8.91
CA LYS A 76 11.24 36.66 8.69
C LYS A 76 9.90 36.77 7.95
N ILE A 77 9.09 37.78 8.27
CA ILE A 77 7.80 38.03 7.59
C ILE A 77 8.06 38.39 6.12
N LEU A 78 8.99 39.32 5.85
CA LEU A 78 9.33 39.73 4.49
C LEU A 78 9.87 38.55 3.66
N THR A 79 10.77 37.72 4.21
CA THR A 79 11.25 36.50 3.54
C THR A 79 10.11 35.53 3.25
N SER A 80 9.16 35.37 4.18
CA SER A 80 7.98 34.53 3.96
C SER A 80 7.10 35.09 2.83
N LEU A 81 6.88 36.40 2.79
CA LEU A 81 6.13 37.07 1.72
C LEU A 81 6.76 36.84 0.35
N LYS A 82 8.10 36.93 0.23
CA LYS A 82 8.81 36.60 -1.03
C LYS A 82 8.44 35.21 -1.54
N LYS A 83 8.48 34.20 -0.66
CA LYS A 83 8.11 32.81 -1.00
C LYS A 83 6.63 32.70 -1.42
N TYR A 84 5.72 33.41 -0.74
CA TYR A 84 4.31 33.41 -1.09
C TYR A 84 4.01 34.09 -2.43
N ILE A 85 4.70 35.19 -2.75
CA ILE A 85 4.60 35.86 -4.06
C ILE A 85 5.05 34.88 -5.16
N ILE A 86 6.23 34.26 -4.99
CA ILE A 86 6.74 33.26 -5.93
C ILE A 86 5.74 32.11 -6.08
N ARG A 87 5.25 31.54 -4.98
CA ARG A 87 4.27 30.45 -5.00
C ARG A 87 3.01 30.83 -5.77
N GLY A 88 2.42 31.98 -5.46
CA GLY A 88 1.16 32.45 -6.05
C GLY A 88 1.24 32.66 -7.57
N CYS A 89 2.44 32.88 -8.10
CA CYS A 89 2.68 33.09 -9.52
C CYS A 89 3.16 31.83 -10.26
N THR A 90 3.81 30.88 -9.56
CA THR A 90 4.57 29.79 -10.22
C THR A 90 4.05 28.38 -9.94
N ARG A 91 3.30 28.17 -8.85
CA ARG A 91 2.93 26.82 -8.40
C ARG A 91 1.45 26.55 -8.57
N SER A 92 1.13 25.61 -9.45
CA SER A 92 -0.24 25.23 -9.78
C SER A 92 -0.95 24.39 -8.70
N THR A 93 -0.23 23.75 -7.77
CA THR A 93 -0.81 22.88 -6.72
C THR A 93 -1.82 23.65 -5.85
N PRO A 94 -3.12 23.30 -5.84
CA PRO A 94 -4.16 24.10 -5.17
C PRO A 94 -3.92 24.28 -3.65
N TYR A 95 -3.96 25.53 -3.19
CA TYR A 95 -3.73 25.90 -1.80
C TYR A 95 -4.38 27.26 -1.47
N GLY A 96 -5.50 27.22 -0.73
CA GLY A 96 -6.29 28.42 -0.45
C GLY A 96 -6.74 29.08 -1.75
N THR A 97 -6.45 30.37 -1.89
CA THR A 97 -6.73 31.13 -3.12
C THR A 97 -5.45 31.59 -3.83
N LEU A 98 -4.28 31.02 -3.50
CA LEU A 98 -3.03 31.24 -4.24
C LEU A 98 -2.98 30.44 -5.54
N SER A 99 -3.72 29.34 -5.60
CA SER A 99 -3.82 28.44 -6.74
C SER A 99 -5.09 27.61 -6.59
N GLY A 100 -5.65 27.20 -7.71
CA GLY A 100 -6.92 26.48 -7.74
C GLY A 100 -7.04 25.56 -8.93
N CYS A 101 -8.22 24.97 -9.14
CA CYS A 101 -8.46 24.04 -10.23
C CYS A 101 -9.82 24.27 -10.91
N THR A 102 -9.95 23.77 -12.14
CA THR A 102 -11.21 23.81 -12.89
C THR A 102 -11.29 22.63 -13.84
N PHE A 103 -12.50 22.23 -14.20
CA PHE A 103 -12.74 21.20 -15.20
C PHE A 103 -12.82 21.80 -16.61
N LEU A 104 -12.22 21.13 -17.60
CA LEU A 104 -12.41 21.40 -19.02
C LEU A 104 -12.67 20.10 -19.80
N GLN A 105 -13.48 20.19 -20.85
CA GLN A 105 -13.62 19.13 -21.85
C GLN A 105 -12.66 19.35 -23.01
N PHE A 106 -12.20 18.28 -23.67
CA PHE A 106 -11.23 18.40 -24.76
C PHE A 106 -11.72 19.27 -25.93
N GLU A 107 -13.01 19.23 -26.24
CA GLU A 107 -13.59 19.89 -27.42
C GLU A 107 -14.46 21.12 -27.09
N GLU A 108 -14.64 21.46 -25.81
CA GLU A 108 -15.53 22.55 -25.40
C GLU A 108 -14.77 23.76 -24.86
N ASN A 109 -15.09 24.95 -25.40
CA ASN A 109 -14.55 26.22 -24.95
C ASN A 109 -15.57 26.99 -24.11
N ARG A 110 -15.33 27.04 -22.80
CA ARG A 110 -16.13 27.83 -21.87
C ARG A 110 -15.28 28.85 -21.14
N VAL A 111 -15.68 30.11 -21.23
CA VAL A 111 -15.08 31.20 -20.48
C VAL A 111 -15.92 31.45 -19.22
N PHE A 112 -15.27 31.52 -18.06
CA PHE A 112 -15.92 31.77 -16.79
C PHE A 112 -14.96 32.39 -15.79
N GLY A 113 -15.52 33.16 -14.85
CA GLY A 113 -14.76 33.80 -13.77
C GLY A 113 -14.38 32.84 -12.65
N ALA A 114 -13.41 33.29 -11.86
CA ALA A 114 -12.98 32.60 -10.65
C ALA A 114 -14.12 32.54 -9.62
N ASN A 115 -14.14 31.47 -8.82
CA ASN A 115 -15.10 31.31 -7.73
C ASN A 115 -14.43 30.63 -6.53
N HIS A 116 -14.79 31.00 -5.31
CA HIS A 116 -14.29 30.36 -4.10
C HIS A 116 -15.36 29.47 -3.49
N LYS A 117 -14.94 28.37 -2.85
CA LYS A 117 -15.81 27.61 -1.96
C LYS A 117 -15.16 27.38 -0.60
N ALA A 118 -15.84 27.87 0.43
CA ALA A 118 -15.48 27.71 1.83
C ALA A 118 -16.09 26.46 2.46
N ARG A 119 -15.32 25.84 3.36
CA ARG A 119 -15.76 24.84 4.33
C ARG A 119 -15.13 25.17 5.68
N ILE A 120 -15.70 24.69 6.78
CA ILE A 120 -15.02 24.72 8.08
C ILE A 120 -13.71 23.92 8.00
N ASP A 121 -12.65 24.40 8.64
CA ASP A 121 -11.35 23.71 8.76
C ASP A 121 -11.45 22.49 9.71
N MET A 122 -10.80 21.37 9.34
CA MET A 122 -10.86 20.10 10.11
C MET A 122 -10.24 20.17 11.48
N GLY A 123 -9.14 20.91 11.63
CA GLY A 123 -8.57 21.11 12.95
C GLY A 123 -9.51 21.87 13.87
N LEU A 124 -10.26 22.84 13.36
CA LEU A 124 -11.27 23.54 14.16
C LEU A 124 -12.48 22.64 14.47
N LEU A 125 -13.00 21.92 13.47
CA LEU A 125 -14.15 21.05 13.68
C LEU A 125 -13.88 19.96 14.72
N GLU A 126 -12.70 19.32 14.67
CA GLU A 126 -12.27 18.36 15.69
C GLU A 126 -12.21 19.00 17.08
N LYS A 127 -11.66 20.21 17.21
CA LYS A 127 -11.61 20.93 18.50
C LYS A 127 -13.00 21.27 19.06
N ILE A 128 -13.93 21.71 18.20
CA ILE A 128 -15.32 21.99 18.62
C ILE A 128 -16.01 20.70 19.08
N LYS A 129 -15.87 19.61 18.32
CA LYS A 129 -16.38 18.28 18.71
C LYS A 129 -15.87 17.89 20.10
N LEU A 130 -14.56 17.92 20.32
CA LEU A 130 -13.95 17.56 21.59
C LEU A 130 -14.43 18.43 22.75
N ALA A 131 -14.60 19.74 22.52
CA ALA A 131 -15.11 20.65 23.54
C ALA A 131 -16.55 20.31 23.96
N ILE A 132 -17.39 19.87 23.00
CA ILE A 132 -18.76 19.42 23.29
C ILE A 132 -18.72 18.08 24.06
N GLU A 133 -17.92 17.12 23.61
CA GLU A 133 -17.79 15.80 24.22
C GLU A 133 -17.18 15.83 25.62
N SER A 134 -16.29 16.79 25.89
CA SER A 134 -15.65 16.96 27.19
C SER A 134 -16.47 17.79 28.19
N ASN A 135 -17.57 18.41 27.74
CA ASN A 135 -18.40 19.26 28.60
C ASN A 135 -19.24 18.39 29.54
N ALA A 136 -18.96 18.47 30.85
CA ALA A 136 -19.63 17.67 31.88
C ALA A 136 -21.16 17.80 31.91
N ASN A 137 -21.72 18.92 31.44
CA ASN A 137 -23.17 19.10 31.39
C ASN A 137 -23.80 18.52 30.12
N ILE A 138 -23.04 18.44 29.02
CA ILE A 138 -23.55 18.02 27.71
C ILE A 138 -23.31 16.53 27.48
N LYS A 139 -22.13 16.01 27.88
CA LYS A 139 -21.71 14.64 27.58
C LYS A 139 -22.73 13.58 28.02
N TYR A 140 -23.51 13.85 29.08
CA TYR A 140 -24.52 12.91 29.56
C TYR A 140 -25.85 12.85 28.80
N TYR A 141 -25.99 13.67 27.76
CA TYR A 141 -27.18 13.69 26.92
C TYR A 141 -26.85 13.36 25.45
N LEU A 142 -25.56 13.24 25.15
CA LEU A 142 -25.09 12.66 23.90
C LEU A 142 -25.49 11.18 23.83
N GLN A 143 -25.75 10.75 22.61
CA GLN A 143 -25.89 9.35 22.29
C GLN A 143 -24.54 8.75 21.91
N TYR A 144 -24.34 7.50 22.30
CA TYR A 144 -23.12 6.76 22.08
C TYR A 144 -23.39 5.46 21.33
N THR A 145 -22.41 5.02 20.56
CA THR A 145 -22.35 3.70 19.91
C THR A 145 -20.99 3.07 20.19
N LEU A 146 -20.77 1.85 19.70
CA LEU A 146 -19.48 1.16 19.83
C LEU A 146 -18.48 1.64 18.79
N ASN A 147 -17.21 1.70 19.17
CA ASN A 147 -16.09 1.93 18.27
C ASN A 147 -16.05 0.90 17.13
N ASN A 148 -16.17 1.35 15.88
CA ASN A 148 -16.27 0.48 14.71
C ASN A 148 -15.00 -0.30 14.34
N THR A 149 -13.92 -0.13 15.11
CA THR A 149 -12.67 -0.90 14.98
C THR A 149 -12.55 -2.04 16.00
N LEU A 150 -13.59 -2.27 16.82
CA LEU A 150 -13.60 -3.32 17.82
C LEU A 150 -13.45 -4.72 17.23
N TYR A 151 -12.70 -5.58 17.91
CA TYR A 151 -12.66 -7.02 17.67
C TYR A 151 -12.32 -7.80 18.94
N GLU A 152 -12.82 -9.03 19.01
CA GLU A 152 -12.58 -9.92 20.15
C GLU A 152 -11.30 -10.74 19.94
N LYS A 153 -10.49 -10.87 21.01
CA LYS A 153 -9.33 -11.76 21.06
C LYS A 153 -9.16 -12.36 22.46
N GLY A 154 -9.40 -13.67 22.57
CA GLY A 154 -9.36 -14.36 23.86
C GLY A 154 -10.37 -13.75 24.83
N ASN A 155 -9.91 -13.37 26.02
CA ASN A 155 -10.73 -12.70 27.03
C ASN A 155 -10.73 -11.17 26.88
N TYR A 156 -10.27 -10.62 25.76
CA TYR A 156 -10.17 -9.17 25.57
C TYR A 156 -10.95 -8.70 24.35
N ILE A 157 -11.45 -7.47 24.41
CA ILE A 157 -11.88 -6.68 23.25
C ILE A 157 -10.77 -5.67 22.97
N LYS A 158 -10.30 -5.65 21.73
CA LYS A 158 -9.31 -4.71 21.24
C LYS A 158 -9.95 -3.73 20.27
N PHE A 159 -9.46 -2.49 20.27
CA PHE A 159 -9.96 -1.44 19.39
C PHE A 159 -8.92 -0.31 19.30
N LEU A 160 -9.07 0.56 18.31
CA LEU A 160 -8.20 1.73 18.16
C LEU A 160 -8.76 2.90 18.99
N GLU A 161 -7.99 3.31 19.99
CA GLU A 161 -8.26 4.46 20.85
C GLU A 161 -7.64 5.72 20.23
N GLN A 162 -8.37 6.85 20.32
CA GLN A 162 -7.87 8.17 19.98
C GLN A 162 -7.42 8.89 21.26
N GLN A 163 -6.13 9.21 21.35
CA GLN A 163 -5.58 9.96 22.48
C GLN A 163 -5.18 11.37 22.05
N TRP A 164 -5.42 12.34 22.93
CA TRP A 164 -5.08 13.74 22.70
C TRP A 164 -3.96 14.17 23.66
N ASN A 165 -2.73 14.23 23.14
CA ASN A 165 -1.54 14.64 23.89
C ASN A 165 -1.09 16.03 23.43
N CYS A 166 -1.18 17.05 24.29
CA CYS A 166 -0.72 18.41 23.97
C CYS A 166 -1.25 18.97 22.63
N ASN A 167 -2.54 18.77 22.34
CA ASN A 167 -3.22 19.08 21.07
C ASN A 167 -2.82 18.21 19.86
N LYS A 168 -2.10 17.11 20.08
CA LYS A 168 -1.76 16.14 19.06
C LYS A 168 -2.62 14.90 19.17
N LYS A 169 -3.17 14.44 18.05
CA LYS A 169 -4.00 13.23 17.96
C LYS A 169 -3.11 12.02 17.69
N GLU A 170 -3.11 11.07 18.61
CA GLU A 170 -2.36 9.83 18.50
C GLU A 170 -3.32 8.65 18.54
N PHE A 171 -2.96 7.58 17.83
CA PHE A 171 -3.77 6.37 17.77
C PHE A 171 -3.03 5.24 18.46
N LYS A 172 -3.72 4.57 19.37
CA LYS A 172 -3.18 3.43 20.12
C LYS A 172 -4.12 2.24 19.99
N LEU A 173 -3.57 1.04 19.84
CA LEU A 173 -4.36 -0.18 19.97
C LEU A 173 -4.53 -0.48 21.46
N SER A 174 -5.77 -0.35 21.95
CA SER A 174 -6.12 -0.59 23.35
C SER A 174 -6.89 -1.90 23.49
N ALA A 175 -6.83 -2.46 24.69
CA ALA A 175 -7.44 -3.74 25.02
C ALA A 175 -8.13 -3.64 26.39
N ILE A 176 -9.37 -4.12 26.46
CA ILE A 176 -10.13 -4.25 27.71
C ILE A 176 -10.59 -5.69 27.90
N GLU A 177 -10.81 -6.10 29.15
CA GLU A 177 -11.33 -7.43 29.43
C GLU A 177 -12.80 -7.56 28.97
N ASN A 178 -13.10 -8.66 28.27
CA ASN A 178 -14.43 -8.98 27.73
C ASN A 178 -15.31 -9.62 28.81
N THR A 179 -15.64 -8.83 29.83
CA THR A 179 -16.53 -9.23 30.92
C THR A 179 -17.98 -9.37 30.45
N ASP A 180 -18.82 -10.03 31.23
CA ASP A 180 -20.24 -10.20 30.86
C ASP A 180 -20.98 -8.86 30.76
N TYR A 181 -20.60 -7.85 31.54
CA TYR A 181 -21.14 -6.48 31.44
C TYR A 181 -20.80 -5.83 30.10
N ILE A 182 -19.55 -5.97 29.63
CA ILE A 182 -19.14 -5.47 28.32
C ILE A 182 -19.89 -6.18 27.19
N LYS A 183 -20.08 -7.50 27.28
CA LYS A 183 -20.87 -8.26 26.29
C LYS A 183 -22.32 -7.76 26.21
N VAL A 184 -22.94 -7.42 27.34
CA VAL A 184 -24.30 -6.86 27.37
C VAL A 184 -24.34 -5.50 26.67
N ILE A 185 -23.39 -4.60 26.96
CA ILE A 185 -23.22 -3.30 26.27
C ILE A 185 -23.06 -3.52 24.76
N CYS A 186 -22.09 -4.32 24.35
CA CYS A 186 -21.81 -4.61 22.93
C CYS A 186 -23.06 -5.15 22.20
N LYS A 187 -23.83 -6.02 22.84
CA LYS A 187 -25.08 -6.56 22.27
C LYS A 187 -26.16 -5.48 22.17
N ARG A 188 -26.28 -4.60 23.15
CA ARG A 188 -27.34 -3.57 23.21
C ARG A 188 -27.11 -2.44 22.20
N LEU A 189 -25.86 -2.01 22.05
CA LEU A 189 -25.42 -0.91 21.18
C LEU A 189 -25.11 -1.33 19.73
N LYS A 190 -25.18 -2.63 19.41
CA LYS A 190 -24.92 -3.11 18.06
C LYS A 190 -25.75 -2.36 17.01
N ASN A 191 -25.08 -1.54 16.19
CA ASN A 191 -25.65 -0.70 15.14
C ASN A 191 -26.69 0.33 15.63
N LYS A 192 -26.57 0.80 16.87
CA LYS A 192 -27.51 1.76 17.48
C LYS A 192 -26.77 2.79 18.33
N PHE A 193 -27.25 4.02 18.25
CA PHE A 193 -26.91 5.07 19.20
C PHE A 193 -27.91 5.05 20.35
N LEU A 194 -27.43 5.13 21.59
CA LEU A 194 -28.26 5.23 22.79
C LEU A 194 -27.76 6.38 23.68
N PRO A 195 -28.66 7.16 24.32
CA PRO A 195 -28.26 8.10 25.36
C PRO A 195 -27.46 7.41 26.46
N ILE A 196 -26.43 8.06 27.01
CA ILE A 196 -25.61 7.43 28.07
C ILE A 196 -26.46 6.99 29.27
N ASN A 197 -27.56 7.70 29.59
CA ASN A 197 -28.44 7.32 30.69
C ASN A 197 -29.15 5.99 30.43
N GLU A 198 -29.53 5.70 29.18
CA GLU A 198 -30.08 4.38 28.83
C GLU A 198 -29.02 3.28 28.91
N ILE A 199 -27.74 3.61 28.69
CA ILE A 199 -26.62 2.68 28.89
C ILE A 199 -26.42 2.40 30.39
N LYS A 200 -26.50 3.42 31.23
CA LYS A 200 -26.43 3.29 32.70
C LYS A 200 -27.59 2.46 33.26
N ASP A 201 -28.81 2.66 32.73
CA ASP A 201 -30.01 1.95 33.16
C ASP A 201 -29.93 0.43 32.97
N ILE A 202 -29.02 -0.07 32.13
CA ILE A 202 -28.77 -1.52 31.95
C ILE A 202 -28.36 -2.17 33.28
N PHE A 203 -27.62 -1.46 34.13
CA PHE A 203 -26.97 -2.01 35.33
C PHE A 203 -27.57 -1.50 36.65
N ARG A 204 -28.62 -0.68 36.59
CA ARG A 204 -29.20 0.02 37.75
C ARG A 204 -29.71 -0.89 38.87
N ASN A 205 -30.03 -2.14 38.56
CA ASN A 205 -30.50 -3.12 39.54
C ASN A 205 -29.36 -3.93 40.18
N GLU A 206 -28.13 -3.82 39.67
CA GLU A 206 -26.98 -4.65 40.06
C GLU A 206 -25.89 -3.86 40.78
N PHE A 207 -25.74 -2.56 40.48
CA PHE A 207 -24.70 -1.68 41.00
C PHE A 207 -25.28 -0.35 41.47
N ASP A 208 -24.53 0.38 42.30
CA ASP A 208 -24.93 1.73 42.69
C ASP A 208 -24.67 2.76 41.57
N ASP A 209 -25.32 3.93 41.68
CA ASP A 209 -25.24 4.96 40.64
C ASP A 209 -23.81 5.51 40.46
N GLU A 210 -22.96 5.51 41.49
CA GLU A 210 -21.58 6.02 41.41
C GLU A 210 -20.66 5.04 40.68
N GLU A 211 -20.79 3.73 40.95
CA GLU A 211 -20.09 2.67 40.23
C GLU A 211 -20.46 2.66 38.74
N ILE A 212 -21.76 2.76 38.43
CA ILE A 212 -22.26 2.81 37.05
C ILE A 212 -21.75 4.06 36.32
N GLN A 213 -21.73 5.20 37.02
CA GLN A 213 -21.17 6.45 36.50
C GLN A 213 -19.70 6.28 36.12
N ASN A 214 -18.87 5.85 37.07
CA ASN A 214 -17.43 5.67 36.86
C ASN A 214 -17.14 4.66 35.75
N PHE A 215 -17.90 3.56 35.71
CA PHE A 215 -17.77 2.55 34.67
C PHE A 215 -18.10 3.10 33.28
N THR A 216 -19.24 3.78 33.12
CA THR A 216 -19.64 4.35 31.82
C THR A 216 -18.71 5.48 31.37
N GLU A 217 -18.20 6.30 32.28
CA GLU A 217 -17.17 7.29 31.98
C GLU A 217 -15.89 6.65 31.48
N ALA A 218 -15.40 5.60 32.14
CA ALA A 218 -14.22 4.88 31.69
C ALA A 218 -14.39 4.28 30.27
N LEU A 219 -15.59 3.85 29.89
CA LEU A 219 -15.87 3.35 28.53
C LEU A 219 -15.86 4.46 27.47
N VAL A 220 -16.29 5.66 27.81
CA VAL A 220 -16.22 6.83 26.93
C VAL A 220 -14.77 7.32 26.84
N GLU A 221 -14.07 7.47 27.97
CA GLU A 221 -12.69 7.95 28.03
C GLU A 221 -11.71 7.00 27.34
N SER A 222 -11.92 5.68 27.49
CA SER A 222 -11.12 4.69 26.77
C SER A 222 -11.39 4.69 25.26
N GLY A 223 -12.46 5.33 24.77
CA GLY A 223 -12.83 5.34 23.36
C GLY A 223 -13.52 4.05 22.88
N LEU A 224 -13.98 3.20 23.79
CA LEU A 224 -14.86 2.06 23.44
C LEU A 224 -16.22 2.57 22.97
N LEU A 225 -16.77 3.57 23.68
CA LEU A 225 -17.97 4.27 23.29
C LEU A 225 -17.61 5.56 22.56
N ILE A 226 -18.11 5.71 21.34
CA ILE A 226 -17.94 6.90 20.50
C ILE A 226 -19.28 7.63 20.39
N SER A 227 -19.25 8.96 20.33
CA SER A 227 -20.47 9.77 20.35
C SER A 227 -21.11 9.90 18.96
N GLU A 228 -22.37 10.32 18.90
CA GLU A 228 -23.07 10.68 17.65
C GLU A 228 -22.46 11.89 16.91
N LEU A 229 -21.43 12.54 17.48
CA LEU A 229 -20.71 13.67 16.89
C LEU A 229 -19.44 13.25 16.13
N GLU A 230 -19.24 11.95 15.87
CA GLU A 230 -18.15 11.48 15.03
C GLU A 230 -18.23 12.07 13.61
N ILE A 231 -17.09 12.55 13.11
CA ILE A 231 -17.04 13.28 11.85
C ILE A 231 -17.30 12.34 10.68
N VAL A 232 -18.20 12.73 9.77
CA VAL A 232 -18.51 12.01 8.54
C VAL A 232 -17.81 12.69 7.35
N LEU A 233 -16.82 12.03 6.76
CA LEU A 233 -15.99 12.61 5.69
C LEU A 233 -16.70 12.75 4.33
N THR A 234 -17.71 11.91 4.10
CA THR A 234 -18.44 11.83 2.83
C THR A 234 -19.78 12.56 2.82
N SER A 235 -20.18 13.14 3.96
CA SER A 235 -21.40 13.94 4.07
C SER A 235 -21.14 15.39 3.64
N ALA A 236 -21.98 15.90 2.73
CA ALA A 236 -22.00 17.31 2.37
C ALA A 236 -22.65 18.19 3.46
N ASP A 237 -23.54 17.60 4.25
CA ASP A 237 -24.45 18.30 5.17
C ASP A 237 -24.07 18.07 6.65
N TYR A 238 -22.86 17.57 6.94
CA TYR A 238 -22.41 17.22 8.28
C TYR A 238 -22.59 18.35 9.33
N LEU A 239 -22.41 19.61 8.93
CA LEU A 239 -22.64 20.74 9.84
C LEU A 239 -24.10 20.84 10.29
N GLU A 240 -25.04 20.54 9.40
CA GLU A 240 -26.46 20.52 9.72
C GLU A 240 -26.79 19.31 10.60
N ASP A 241 -26.15 18.16 10.38
CA ASP A 241 -26.28 16.98 11.24
C ASP A 241 -25.88 17.30 12.69
N VAL A 242 -24.72 17.95 12.89
CA VAL A 242 -24.28 18.39 14.22
C VAL A 242 -25.24 19.42 14.82
N LEU A 243 -25.71 20.40 14.04
CA LEU A 243 -26.70 21.38 14.51
C LEU A 243 -28.01 20.72 14.93
N ASN A 244 -28.47 19.70 14.20
CA ASN A 244 -29.67 18.95 14.56
C ASN A 244 -29.50 18.23 15.90
N THR A 245 -28.33 17.65 16.15
CA THR A 245 -27.98 17.07 17.46
C THR A 245 -28.00 18.14 18.55
N LEU A 246 -27.35 19.28 18.34
CA LEU A 246 -27.32 20.37 19.33
C LEU A 246 -28.73 20.94 19.62
N ARG A 247 -29.56 21.13 18.59
CA ARG A 247 -30.96 21.60 18.72
C ARG A 247 -31.84 20.57 19.43
N ARG A 248 -31.57 19.26 19.27
CA ARG A 248 -32.23 18.21 20.06
C ARG A 248 -31.91 18.38 21.54
N LEU A 249 -30.62 18.54 21.87
CA LEU A 249 -30.15 18.74 23.25
C LEU A 249 -30.70 20.02 23.88
N GLU A 250 -30.78 21.10 23.10
CA GLU A 250 -31.38 22.36 23.55
C GLU A 250 -32.86 22.18 23.94
N LYS A 251 -33.63 21.44 23.13
CA LYS A 251 -35.04 21.09 23.42
C LYS A 251 -35.19 20.18 24.63
N GLU A 252 -34.19 19.37 24.93
CA GLU A 252 -34.12 18.54 26.14
C GLU A 252 -33.76 19.35 27.41
N GLY A 253 -33.54 20.67 27.28
CA GLY A 253 -33.37 21.61 28.40
C GLY A 253 -31.93 22.06 28.66
N LEU A 254 -30.97 21.67 27.81
CA LEU A 254 -29.56 22.01 27.97
C LEU A 254 -29.22 23.36 27.35
N GLN A 255 -29.41 24.44 28.10
CA GLN A 255 -29.11 25.80 27.61
C GLN A 255 -27.63 26.00 27.25
N GLN A 256 -26.72 25.20 27.84
CA GLN A 256 -25.27 25.29 27.60
C GLN A 256 -24.88 24.94 26.15
N VAL A 257 -25.74 24.24 25.39
CA VAL A 257 -25.45 23.95 23.97
C VAL A 257 -25.65 25.17 23.07
N GLY A 258 -26.36 26.21 23.56
CA GLY A 258 -26.69 27.41 22.79
C GLY A 258 -25.46 28.15 22.24
N ILE A 259 -24.34 28.15 22.96
CA ILE A 259 -23.09 28.75 22.48
C ILE A 259 -22.53 28.00 21.26
N TYR A 260 -22.60 26.66 21.26
CA TYR A 260 -22.14 25.85 20.13
C TYR A 260 -23.07 25.98 18.93
N ILE A 261 -24.39 26.07 19.16
CA ILE A 261 -25.36 26.39 18.10
C ILE A 261 -25.00 27.74 17.47
N ALA A 262 -24.78 28.77 18.28
CA ALA A 262 -24.39 30.09 17.79
C ALA A 262 -23.08 30.06 16.99
N ILE A 263 -22.06 29.30 17.45
CA ILE A 263 -20.80 29.10 16.72
C ILE A 263 -21.07 28.51 15.34
N PHE A 264 -21.81 27.39 15.26
CA PHE A 264 -22.09 26.72 13.99
C PHE A 264 -22.96 27.55 13.05
N GLU A 265 -23.98 28.25 13.55
CA GLU A 265 -24.82 29.15 12.75
C GLU A 265 -24.01 30.34 12.21
N LYS A 266 -23.11 30.93 13.00
CA LYS A 266 -22.20 31.98 12.53
C LYS A 266 -21.23 31.47 11.48
N ILE A 267 -20.69 30.27 11.66
CA ILE A 267 -19.84 29.60 10.67
C ILE A 267 -20.61 29.36 9.36
N GLN A 268 -21.84 28.83 9.41
CA GLN A 268 -22.68 28.61 8.22
C GLN A 268 -23.00 29.92 7.50
N ASN A 269 -23.39 30.98 8.22
CA ASN A 269 -23.64 32.30 7.65
C ASN A 269 -22.39 32.90 6.99
N CYS A 270 -21.23 32.75 7.63
CA CYS A 270 -19.96 33.20 7.09
C CYS A 270 -19.55 32.40 5.84
N ILE A 271 -19.75 31.08 5.82
CA ILE A 271 -19.56 30.25 4.61
C ILE A 271 -20.45 30.72 3.48
N TYR A 272 -21.73 31.00 3.75
CA TYR A 272 -22.66 31.53 2.75
C TYR A 272 -22.18 32.88 2.19
N PHE A 273 -21.74 33.78 3.07
CA PHE A 273 -21.17 35.08 2.66
C PHE A 273 -19.93 34.91 1.79
N ILE A 274 -18.96 34.10 2.19
CA ILE A 274 -17.71 33.85 1.44
C ILE A 274 -18.01 33.26 0.05
N ASN A 275 -18.96 32.32 -0.02
CA ASN A 275 -19.34 31.68 -1.28
C ASN A 275 -20.12 32.61 -2.22
N SER A 276 -20.77 33.65 -1.68
CA SER A 276 -21.59 34.61 -2.44
C SER A 276 -20.82 35.88 -2.81
N ASN A 277 -19.79 36.24 -2.04
CA ASN A 277 -19.01 37.47 -2.21
C ASN A 277 -17.51 37.14 -2.24
N SER A 278 -16.91 37.23 -3.43
CA SER A 278 -15.55 36.77 -3.67
C SER A 278 -14.44 37.76 -3.32
N HIS A 279 -14.77 39.02 -3.00
CA HIS A 279 -13.77 40.10 -2.90
C HIS A 279 -13.50 40.60 -1.47
N SER A 280 -14.49 40.60 -0.58
CA SER A 280 -14.34 41.13 0.79
C SER A 280 -14.10 40.04 1.84
N LEU A 281 -13.14 40.25 2.74
CA LEU A 281 -12.94 39.39 3.92
C LEU A 281 -14.01 39.68 4.98
N PRO A 282 -14.72 38.66 5.50
CA PRO A 282 -15.70 38.82 6.58
C PRO A 282 -14.99 38.92 7.95
N LEU A 283 -14.15 39.94 8.15
CA LEU A 283 -13.33 40.08 9.35
C LEU A 283 -14.17 40.28 10.61
N GLU A 284 -15.29 40.99 10.52
CA GLU A 284 -16.19 41.22 11.66
C GLU A 284 -16.85 39.90 12.09
N GLU A 285 -17.39 39.13 11.15
CA GLU A 285 -17.99 37.83 11.42
C GLU A 285 -16.96 36.83 11.95
N ILE A 286 -15.74 36.86 11.42
CA ILE A 286 -14.64 36.03 11.91
C ILE A 286 -14.25 36.38 13.34
N ASN A 287 -14.12 37.67 13.67
CA ASN A 287 -13.83 38.11 15.02
C ASN A 287 -14.93 37.68 16.01
N LEU A 288 -16.20 37.74 15.60
CA LEU A 288 -17.31 37.24 16.42
C LEU A 288 -17.23 35.73 16.65
N ILE A 289 -16.88 34.95 15.62
CA ILE A 289 -16.65 33.50 15.76
C ILE A 289 -15.51 33.24 16.74
N GLU A 290 -14.41 33.99 16.65
CA GLU A 290 -13.27 33.84 17.56
C GLU A 290 -13.59 34.19 19.01
N GLN A 291 -14.42 35.21 19.24
CA GLN A 291 -14.92 35.55 20.58
C GLN A 291 -15.73 34.39 21.16
N LEU A 292 -16.67 33.83 20.39
CA LEU A 292 -17.47 32.67 20.82
C LEU A 292 -16.59 31.44 21.06
N LEU A 293 -15.59 31.18 20.21
CA LEU A 293 -14.64 30.09 20.40
C LEU A 293 -13.79 30.28 21.67
N TYR A 294 -13.39 31.51 21.97
CA TYR A 294 -12.64 31.84 23.17
C TYR A 294 -13.46 31.57 24.45
N GLU A 295 -14.76 31.88 24.45
CA GLU A 295 -15.66 31.58 25.56
C GLU A 295 -15.76 30.09 25.90
N VAL A 296 -15.54 29.21 24.91
CA VAL A 296 -15.47 27.75 25.10
C VAL A 296 -14.04 27.20 25.15
N ASN A 297 -13.05 28.07 25.39
CA ASN A 297 -11.62 27.72 25.48
C ASN A 297 -11.01 27.06 24.22
N ILE A 298 -11.52 27.38 23.04
CA ILE A 298 -10.98 26.90 21.76
C ILE A 298 -10.12 27.98 21.11
N MET A 299 -8.86 27.64 20.85
CA MET A 299 -7.97 28.46 20.01
C MET A 299 -7.88 27.89 18.59
N ALA A 300 -8.35 28.67 17.62
CA ALA A 300 -8.30 28.34 16.19
C ALA A 300 -7.09 29.02 15.53
N THR A 301 -6.28 28.24 14.81
CA THR A 301 -5.23 28.77 13.91
C THR A 301 -5.78 29.08 12.52
N GLN A 302 -6.86 28.39 12.13
CA GLN A 302 -7.63 28.60 10.92
C GLN A 302 -9.08 28.22 11.19
N ILE A 303 -10.03 29.02 10.69
CA ILE A 303 -11.47 28.73 10.80
C ILE A 303 -12.00 28.05 9.55
N PHE A 304 -11.58 28.53 8.38
CA PHE A 304 -12.09 28.08 7.09
C PHE A 304 -10.98 27.48 6.21
N HIS A 305 -11.35 26.43 5.48
CA HIS A 305 -10.62 25.90 4.34
C HIS A 305 -11.29 26.37 3.05
N ILE A 306 -10.53 27.01 2.17
CA ILE A 306 -11.02 27.54 0.89
C ILE A 306 -10.36 26.78 -0.26
N ASP A 307 -11.16 26.33 -1.21
CA ASP A 307 -10.70 25.89 -2.53
C ASP A 307 -11.15 26.90 -3.59
N LEU A 308 -10.22 27.26 -4.48
CA LEU A 308 -10.44 28.18 -5.59
C LEU A 308 -10.77 27.42 -6.88
N ARG A 309 -11.90 27.75 -7.52
CA ARG A 309 -12.11 27.49 -8.94
C ARG A 309 -11.48 28.62 -9.73
N VAL A 310 -10.40 28.32 -10.44
CA VAL A 310 -9.69 29.33 -11.26
C VAL A 310 -10.52 29.77 -12.44
N ALA A 311 -10.35 31.03 -12.87
CA ALA A 311 -10.99 31.54 -14.08
C ALA A 311 -10.44 30.82 -15.32
N ASN A 312 -11.29 30.64 -16.34
CA ASN A 312 -10.83 30.23 -17.65
C ASN A 312 -11.04 31.37 -18.65
N ASN A 313 -9.94 32.05 -19.00
CA ASN A 313 -9.96 33.24 -19.85
C ASN A 313 -9.45 32.99 -21.29
N LYS A 314 -8.92 31.80 -21.56
CA LYS A 314 -8.35 31.40 -22.86
C LYS A 314 -8.75 29.97 -23.19
N THR A 315 -8.72 29.63 -24.47
CA THR A 315 -8.87 28.26 -24.96
C THR A 315 -7.55 27.52 -24.74
N GLU A 316 -7.49 26.66 -23.72
CA GLU A 316 -6.33 25.81 -23.45
C GLU A 316 -6.70 24.36 -23.70
N HIS A 317 -6.21 23.81 -24.80
CA HIS A 317 -6.44 22.42 -25.19
C HIS A 317 -5.15 21.62 -25.14
N LEU A 318 -5.29 20.35 -24.75
CA LEU A 318 -4.24 19.36 -24.95
C LEU A 318 -4.33 18.82 -26.37
N ASP A 319 -3.25 18.98 -27.13
CA ASP A 319 -3.16 18.46 -28.49
C ASP A 319 -3.19 16.93 -28.49
N GLN A 320 -3.95 16.35 -29.42
CA GLN A 320 -4.04 14.89 -29.58
C GLN A 320 -2.68 14.24 -29.86
N ALA A 321 -1.77 14.96 -30.52
CA ALA A 321 -0.38 14.52 -30.72
C ALA A 321 0.39 14.37 -29.40
N VAL A 322 0.19 15.28 -28.45
CA VAL A 322 0.84 15.25 -27.14
C VAL A 322 0.27 14.11 -26.30
N ILE A 323 -1.05 13.89 -26.32
CA ILE A 323 -1.69 12.76 -25.63
C ILE A 323 -1.10 11.43 -26.13
N LYS A 324 -0.94 11.28 -27.45
CA LYS A 324 -0.30 10.09 -28.03
C LYS A 324 1.14 9.92 -27.55
N ASN A 325 1.93 11.00 -27.51
CA ASN A 325 3.30 10.96 -27.00
C ASN A 325 3.35 10.63 -25.50
N ILE A 326 2.38 11.09 -24.70
CA ILE A 326 2.21 10.71 -23.28
C ILE A 326 1.97 9.19 -23.17
N PHE A 327 1.10 8.61 -24.01
CA PHE A 327 0.84 7.17 -24.02
C PHE A 327 2.11 6.37 -24.35
N ASP A 328 2.85 6.79 -25.38
CA ASP A 328 4.11 6.15 -25.75
C ASP A 328 5.16 6.27 -24.63
N ALA A 329 5.22 7.41 -23.94
CA ALA A 329 6.09 7.62 -22.79
C ALA A 329 5.71 6.74 -21.59
N ILE A 330 4.42 6.55 -21.32
CA ILE A 330 3.94 5.62 -20.28
C ILE A 330 4.37 4.20 -20.62
N ASP A 331 4.20 3.74 -21.86
CA ASP A 331 4.65 2.41 -22.27
C ASP A 331 6.17 2.25 -22.19
N PHE A 332 6.94 3.30 -22.48
CA PHE A 332 8.38 3.30 -22.28
C PHE A 332 8.73 3.20 -20.79
N LEU A 333 8.11 4.02 -19.93
CA LEU A 333 8.30 3.97 -18.48
C LEU A 333 7.94 2.59 -17.91
N ARG A 334 6.88 1.96 -18.39
CA ARG A 334 6.48 0.62 -17.94
C ARG A 334 7.53 -0.45 -18.18
N LYS A 335 8.30 -0.34 -19.27
CA LYS A 335 9.39 -1.26 -19.62
C LYS A 335 10.61 -1.05 -18.73
N ILE A 336 11.00 0.20 -18.48
CA ILE A 336 12.16 0.46 -17.61
C ILE A 336 11.83 0.15 -16.14
N ASN A 337 10.58 0.41 -15.70
CA ASN A 337 10.08 0.12 -14.35
C ASN A 337 9.89 -1.38 -14.08
N ALA A 338 9.91 -2.24 -15.09
CA ALA A 338 9.77 -3.68 -14.92
C ALA A 338 10.95 -4.33 -14.18
N ALA A 339 12.11 -3.66 -14.15
CA ALA A 339 13.24 -4.10 -13.34
C ALA A 339 13.08 -3.74 -11.84
N SER A 340 12.18 -2.82 -11.48
CA SER A 340 11.96 -2.37 -10.09
C SER A 340 10.71 -2.99 -9.46
N LEU A 341 10.38 -4.24 -9.80
CA LEU A 341 9.19 -5.00 -9.34
C LEU A 341 9.02 -5.16 -7.82
N ASN A 342 9.78 -4.45 -6.99
CA ASN A 342 9.56 -4.29 -5.55
C ASN A 342 8.38 -3.33 -5.28
N ALA A 343 7.22 -3.59 -5.91
CA ALA A 343 5.96 -2.98 -5.54
C ALA A 343 5.69 -3.29 -4.06
N ASP A 344 5.51 -2.24 -3.25
CA ASP A 344 5.28 -2.25 -1.80
C ASP A 344 6.05 -3.36 -1.05
N LYS A 345 7.32 -3.07 -0.71
CA LYS A 345 8.15 -3.92 0.16
C LYS A 345 7.37 -4.41 1.39
N ASP A 346 6.54 -3.55 1.97
CA ASP A 346 5.67 -3.86 3.10
C ASP A 346 4.66 -4.98 2.76
N LEU A 347 4.03 -4.97 1.56
CA LEU A 347 3.09 -6.02 1.13
C LEU A 347 3.80 -7.33 0.76
N GLU A 348 4.97 -7.27 0.12
CA GLU A 348 5.75 -8.48 -0.18
C GLU A 348 6.25 -9.16 1.10
N GLU A 349 6.73 -8.36 2.05
CA GLU A 349 7.15 -8.84 3.37
C GLU A 349 5.95 -9.40 4.16
N PHE A 350 4.80 -8.74 4.09
CA PHE A 350 3.56 -9.26 4.65
C PHE A 350 3.18 -10.60 4.04
N LYS A 351 3.18 -10.76 2.71
CA LYS A 351 2.88 -12.04 2.04
C LYS A 351 3.84 -13.15 2.48
N LYS A 352 5.13 -12.84 2.57
CA LYS A 352 6.16 -13.79 3.02
C LYS A 352 5.88 -14.30 4.43
N LEU A 353 5.67 -13.39 5.39
CA LEU A 353 5.38 -13.79 6.77
C LEU A 353 3.98 -14.37 6.95
N TYR A 354 3.02 -13.96 6.12
CA TYR A 354 1.69 -14.54 6.10
C TYR A 354 1.75 -16.01 5.75
N ARG A 355 2.47 -16.38 4.69
CA ARG A 355 2.69 -17.78 4.34
C ARG A 355 3.45 -18.54 5.42
N LEU A 356 4.43 -17.90 6.06
CA LEU A 356 5.20 -18.53 7.14
C LEU A 356 4.32 -18.87 8.35
N ARG A 357 3.42 -17.94 8.73
CA ARG A 357 2.63 -18.05 9.97
C ARG A 357 1.29 -18.74 9.76
N PHE A 358 0.61 -18.43 8.66
CA PHE A 358 -0.77 -18.83 8.38
C PHE A 358 -0.90 -19.67 7.11
N GLU A 359 0.17 -19.89 6.37
CA GLU A 359 0.17 -20.64 5.10
C GLU A 359 -0.89 -20.11 4.13
N SER A 360 -1.85 -20.94 3.73
CA SER A 360 -2.97 -20.59 2.86
C SER A 360 -4.27 -20.28 3.62
N GLN A 361 -4.24 -20.24 4.95
CA GLN A 361 -5.43 -20.00 5.75
C GLN A 361 -6.04 -18.64 5.46
N GLU A 362 -7.35 -18.57 5.58
CA GLU A 362 -8.09 -17.32 5.62
C GLU A 362 -8.33 -16.94 7.09
N ILE A 363 -7.78 -15.81 7.53
CA ILE A 363 -7.89 -15.33 8.91
C ILE A 363 -8.56 -13.96 8.98
N PRO A 364 -9.17 -13.56 10.11
CA PRO A 364 -9.67 -12.20 10.27
C PRO A 364 -8.56 -11.17 10.07
N LEU A 365 -8.84 -10.10 9.32
CA LEU A 365 -7.86 -9.06 9.04
C LEU A 365 -7.33 -8.42 10.33
N THR A 366 -8.21 -8.20 11.31
CA THR A 366 -7.84 -7.66 12.62
C THR A 366 -6.82 -8.54 13.35
N VAL A 367 -6.90 -9.87 13.21
CA VAL A 367 -5.94 -10.82 13.78
C VAL A 367 -4.62 -10.78 13.01
N ALA A 368 -4.65 -10.67 11.68
CA ALA A 368 -3.44 -10.62 10.87
C ALA A 368 -2.57 -9.39 11.20
N LEU A 369 -3.23 -8.24 11.41
CA LEU A 369 -2.60 -6.95 11.64
C LEU A 369 -2.24 -6.69 13.12
N ASP A 370 -2.73 -7.51 14.05
CA ASP A 370 -2.36 -7.43 15.46
C ASP A 370 -0.92 -7.96 15.66
N ARG A 371 0.00 -7.12 16.17
CA ARG A 371 1.42 -7.50 16.39
C ARG A 371 1.59 -8.59 17.45
N SER A 372 0.68 -8.64 18.42
CA SER A 372 0.74 -9.58 19.55
C SER A 372 0.49 -11.02 19.11
N CYS A 373 -0.44 -11.20 18.16
CA CYS A 373 -0.95 -12.53 17.80
C CYS A 373 -0.94 -12.82 16.29
N GLY A 374 -0.57 -11.84 15.47
CA GLY A 374 -0.47 -11.93 14.03
C GLY A 374 0.93 -11.56 13.54
N ILE A 375 0.97 -10.69 12.54
CA ILE A 375 2.20 -10.31 11.83
C ILE A 375 2.43 -8.80 11.91
N GLY A 376 1.36 -8.02 12.01
CA GLY A 376 1.44 -6.55 11.97
C GLY A 376 1.58 -6.00 10.55
N PHE A 377 1.37 -4.68 10.41
CA PHE A 377 1.64 -3.95 9.18
C PHE A 377 2.05 -2.49 9.47
N PRO A 378 3.22 -2.00 9.01
CA PRO A 378 4.27 -2.77 8.36
C PRO A 378 4.78 -3.89 9.29
N VAL A 379 5.35 -4.91 8.67
CA VAL A 379 5.92 -6.05 9.39
C VAL A 379 7.02 -5.56 10.33
N GLY A 380 6.94 -5.95 11.61
CA GLY A 380 7.99 -5.69 12.59
C GLY A 380 9.15 -6.69 12.49
N ASP A 381 10.29 -6.35 13.09
CA ASP A 381 11.50 -7.19 13.03
C ASP A 381 11.34 -8.54 13.78
N SER A 382 10.31 -8.68 14.62
CA SER A 382 10.00 -9.91 15.35
C SER A 382 8.50 -10.14 15.53
N ILE A 383 8.06 -11.37 15.27
CA ILE A 383 6.69 -11.81 15.48
C ILE A 383 6.43 -11.99 16.99
N GLY A 384 5.33 -11.42 17.50
CA GLY A 384 4.86 -11.63 18.88
C GLY A 384 5.58 -10.80 19.96
N SER A 385 6.35 -9.77 19.58
CA SER A 385 6.86 -8.78 20.55
C SER A 385 6.01 -7.51 20.49
N ASP A 386 5.33 -7.21 21.60
CA ASP A 386 4.63 -5.93 21.80
C ASP A 386 5.48 -4.92 22.58
N TYR A 387 6.73 -5.26 22.88
CA TYR A 387 7.60 -4.45 23.73
C TYR A 387 8.18 -3.26 22.96
N GLU A 388 7.39 -2.21 22.82
CA GLU A 388 7.89 -0.86 22.55
C GLU A 388 8.39 -0.28 23.89
N SER A 389 9.71 -0.32 24.11
CA SER A 389 10.32 0.24 25.30
C SER A 389 10.04 1.75 25.41
N GLN A 390 9.20 2.16 26.37
CA GLN A 390 8.94 3.58 26.65
C GLN A 390 10.18 4.34 27.19
N ILE A 391 11.18 3.61 27.71
CA ILE A 391 12.40 4.17 28.32
C ILE A 391 13.52 4.35 27.28
N PHE A 392 13.49 3.54 26.23
CA PHE A 392 14.45 3.60 25.14
C PHE A 392 13.78 4.14 23.89
N ASP A 393 13.40 5.42 23.93
CA ASP A 393 13.25 6.23 22.73
C ASP A 393 14.65 6.58 22.18
N PHE A 394 15.53 5.57 22.01
CA PHE A 394 16.56 5.69 21.01
C PHE A 394 15.80 5.70 19.71
N GLY A 395 15.59 6.91 19.23
CA GLY A 395 14.90 7.17 17.99
C GLY A 395 15.20 6.06 16.98
N ASN A 396 14.14 5.34 16.64
CA ASN A 396 14.01 4.77 15.31
C ASN A 396 14.01 5.89 14.23
N SER A 397 14.32 7.14 14.59
CA SER A 397 14.90 8.16 13.70
C SER A 397 16.22 7.73 13.04
N ASN A 398 16.90 6.67 13.49
CA ASN A 398 18.04 6.08 12.75
C ASN A 398 17.69 4.94 11.79
N ASN A 399 16.40 4.57 11.65
CA ASN A 399 15.92 3.80 10.50
C ASN A 399 15.51 4.68 9.30
N ASN A 400 15.72 6.00 9.36
CA ASN A 400 15.67 6.88 8.17
C ASN A 400 16.81 6.61 7.17
N LEU A 401 17.69 5.64 7.46
CA LEU A 401 18.61 5.02 6.50
C LEU A 401 18.24 3.56 6.22
N LYS A 402 16.97 3.15 6.36
CA LYS A 402 16.49 1.94 5.66
C LYS A 402 16.65 2.21 4.17
N LYS A 403 17.74 1.68 3.61
CA LYS A 403 18.09 1.72 2.20
C LYS A 403 16.81 1.55 1.38
N ILE A 404 16.46 2.57 0.62
CA ILE A 404 15.51 2.45 -0.48
C ILE A 404 16.25 1.62 -1.55
N ASP A 405 16.32 0.30 -1.34
CA ASP A 405 16.89 -0.69 -2.26
C ASP A 405 15.94 -0.97 -3.46
N GLY A 406 15.08 -0.01 -3.80
CA GLY A 406 14.08 -0.10 -4.87
C GLY A 406 14.08 1.10 -5.82
N LEU A 407 15.21 1.81 -5.94
CA LEU A 407 15.36 2.91 -6.89
C LEU A 407 16.24 2.45 -8.05
N PHE A 408 15.74 2.67 -9.27
CA PHE A 408 16.38 2.42 -10.57
C PHE A 408 17.91 2.53 -10.52
N GLU A 409 18.58 1.40 -10.48
CA GLU A 409 19.93 1.26 -11.02
C GLU A 409 19.78 0.49 -12.31
N ILE A 410 19.77 1.26 -13.39
CA ILE A 410 19.82 0.72 -14.71
C ILE A 410 21.24 0.98 -15.18
N ASP A 411 22.10 -0.03 -15.12
CA ASP A 411 23.49 0.06 -15.60
C ASP A 411 23.55 0.63 -17.03
N TRP A 412 22.59 0.26 -17.89
CA TRP A 412 22.55 0.78 -19.26
C TRP A 412 22.32 2.29 -19.35
N LEU A 413 21.58 2.87 -18.41
CA LEU A 413 21.34 4.32 -18.40
C LEU A 413 22.63 5.04 -18.01
N TRP A 414 23.39 4.48 -17.08
CA TRP A 414 24.71 5.00 -16.72
C TRP A 414 25.69 4.88 -17.88
N ASP A 415 25.74 3.73 -18.57
CA ASP A 415 26.55 3.55 -19.78
C ASP A 415 26.21 4.60 -20.84
N LYS A 416 24.90 4.85 -21.05
CA LYS A 416 24.44 5.87 -21.98
C LYS A 416 24.88 7.27 -21.53
N LEU A 417 24.72 7.59 -20.25
CA LEU A 417 25.15 8.87 -19.68
C LEU A 417 26.67 9.08 -19.80
N GLU A 418 27.48 8.03 -19.69
CA GLU A 418 28.94 8.09 -19.82
C GLU A 418 29.40 8.11 -21.28
N SER A 419 28.64 7.49 -22.20
CA SER A 419 28.94 7.49 -23.64
C SER A 419 28.73 8.87 -24.29
N VAL A 420 27.90 9.71 -23.67
CA VAL A 420 27.60 11.06 -24.14
C VAL A 420 28.60 12.02 -23.49
N SER A 421 29.17 12.95 -24.28
CA SER A 421 30.20 13.87 -23.78
C SER A 421 29.70 14.68 -22.57
N ALA A 422 30.60 15.01 -21.64
CA ALA A 422 30.31 15.71 -20.38
C ALA A 422 29.55 17.05 -20.50
N ASN A 423 29.38 17.58 -21.72
CA ASN A 423 28.69 18.84 -22.01
C ASN A 423 27.21 18.66 -22.40
N HIS A 424 26.67 17.43 -22.49
CA HIS A 424 25.25 17.25 -22.81
C HIS A 424 24.38 17.44 -21.57
N THR A 425 23.51 18.45 -21.63
CA THR A 425 22.50 18.75 -20.62
C THR A 425 21.19 18.00 -20.85
N VAL A 426 20.99 17.42 -22.04
CA VAL A 426 19.79 16.68 -22.46
C VAL A 426 20.18 15.33 -23.04
N ILE A 427 19.47 14.29 -22.61
CA ILE A 427 19.63 12.91 -23.06
C ILE A 427 18.28 12.43 -23.60
N GLU A 428 18.27 12.08 -24.88
CA GLU A 428 17.10 11.51 -25.54
C GLU A 428 17.09 9.99 -25.41
N LEU A 429 15.98 9.44 -24.94
CA LEU A 429 15.71 8.01 -24.85
C LEU A 429 14.81 7.57 -26.00
N THR A 430 15.08 6.36 -26.49
CA THR A 430 14.39 5.73 -27.60
C THR A 430 14.08 4.28 -27.26
N ASN A 431 13.19 3.65 -28.03
CA ASN A 431 12.89 2.22 -27.84
C ASN A 431 14.09 1.30 -28.15
N GLU A 432 15.07 1.75 -28.94
CA GLU A 432 16.28 0.96 -29.23
C GLU A 432 17.18 0.82 -27.99
N ASP A 433 17.15 1.78 -27.06
CA ASP A 433 17.97 1.73 -25.83
C ASP A 433 17.60 0.55 -24.91
N ILE A 434 16.38 0.03 -25.05
CA ILE A 434 15.80 -1.01 -24.18
C ILE A 434 15.43 -2.31 -24.93
N LYS A 435 15.72 -2.39 -26.24
CA LYS A 435 15.22 -3.43 -27.14
C LYS A 435 15.57 -4.86 -26.73
N ASP A 436 16.77 -5.05 -26.15
CA ASP A 436 17.26 -6.36 -25.69
C ASP A 436 17.19 -6.52 -24.16
N LYS A 437 16.68 -5.53 -23.43
CA LYS A 437 16.93 -5.39 -21.99
C LYS A 437 15.71 -5.63 -21.09
N HIS A 438 14.49 -5.55 -21.62
CA HIS A 438 13.26 -5.71 -20.81
C HIS A 438 12.11 -6.33 -21.63
N THR A 439 11.75 -7.59 -21.33
CA THR A 439 10.61 -8.29 -21.95
C THR A 439 9.32 -8.20 -21.12
N HIS A 440 9.42 -7.84 -19.84
CA HIS A 440 8.28 -7.70 -18.93
C HIS A 440 7.79 -6.26 -18.89
N LEU A 441 6.47 -6.07 -18.90
CA LEU A 441 5.82 -4.76 -18.71
C LEU A 441 5.26 -4.71 -17.29
N THR A 442 5.49 -3.61 -16.57
CA THR A 442 4.74 -3.36 -15.34
C THR A 442 3.25 -3.19 -15.64
N ASN A 443 2.42 -3.64 -14.70
CA ASN A 443 0.97 -3.53 -14.82
C ASN A 443 0.49 -2.13 -14.40
N LEU A 444 -0.54 -1.66 -15.10
CA LEU A 444 -1.30 -0.46 -14.79
C LEU A 444 -2.68 -0.86 -14.28
N SER A 445 -3.16 -0.15 -13.27
CA SER A 445 -4.55 -0.24 -12.82
C SER A 445 -5.52 0.13 -13.95
N TYR A 446 -6.77 -0.29 -13.81
CA TYR A 446 -7.80 -0.08 -14.82
C TYR A 446 -8.04 1.41 -15.09
N ASN A 447 -7.98 2.25 -14.06
CA ASN A 447 -7.91 3.69 -14.22
C ASN A 447 -6.72 4.27 -13.45
N PHE A 448 -6.16 5.36 -13.97
CA PHE A 448 -5.02 6.03 -13.36
C PHE A 448 -5.01 7.49 -13.84
N SER A 449 -4.22 8.34 -13.19
CA SER A 449 -4.11 9.75 -13.58
C SER A 449 -2.71 10.11 -14.03
N VAL A 450 -2.63 10.95 -15.05
CA VAL A 450 -1.38 11.58 -15.52
C VAL A 450 -1.37 13.02 -15.06
N VAL A 451 -0.25 13.45 -14.48
CA VAL A 451 -0.03 14.85 -14.11
C VAL A 451 1.15 15.38 -14.90
N GLY A 452 0.96 16.53 -15.55
CA GLY A 452 2.03 17.19 -16.28
C GLY A 452 1.66 18.57 -16.80
N SER A 453 2.59 19.21 -17.51
CA SER A 453 2.49 20.61 -17.92
C SER A 453 3.17 20.82 -19.27
N TYR A 454 2.65 21.74 -20.08
CA TYR A 454 3.35 22.23 -21.25
C TYR A 454 4.61 23.01 -20.87
N CYS A 455 5.63 22.91 -21.71
CA CYS A 455 6.95 23.48 -21.52
C CYS A 455 7.40 24.22 -22.78
N GLN A 456 8.57 24.87 -22.69
CA GLN A 456 9.22 25.53 -23.82
C GLN A 456 9.33 24.59 -25.03
N ASN A 457 9.20 25.17 -26.23
CA ASN A 457 9.23 24.46 -27.52
C ASN A 457 8.12 23.41 -27.69
N ASN A 458 6.95 23.63 -27.07
CA ASN A 458 5.80 22.71 -27.08
C ASN A 458 6.10 21.30 -26.53
N ASN A 459 7.15 21.15 -25.72
CA ASN A 459 7.39 19.91 -24.99
C ASN A 459 6.36 19.73 -23.85
N PHE A 460 6.22 18.52 -23.34
CA PHE A 460 5.37 18.23 -22.18
C PHE A 460 6.18 17.61 -21.06
N PHE A 461 6.18 18.22 -19.88
CA PHE A 461 6.81 17.65 -18.69
C PHE A 461 5.84 16.70 -17.99
N LEU A 462 6.17 15.41 -18.04
CA LEU A 462 5.46 14.35 -17.33
C LEU A 462 5.94 14.32 -15.87
N GLN A 463 5.15 14.89 -14.97
CA GLN A 463 5.50 15.01 -13.56
C GLN A 463 5.25 13.71 -12.80
N SER A 464 4.10 13.07 -13.04
CA SER A 464 3.78 11.79 -12.38
C SER A 464 2.70 11.01 -13.12
N VAL A 465 2.73 9.69 -12.92
CA VAL A 465 1.66 8.76 -13.29
C VAL A 465 1.18 8.09 -11.99
N THR A 466 -0.01 8.43 -11.52
CA THR A 466 -0.55 7.90 -10.27
C THR A 466 -1.36 6.64 -10.52
N ASN A 467 -0.81 5.49 -10.11
CA ASN A 467 -1.47 4.19 -10.16
C ASN A 467 -2.50 4.06 -9.00
N GLY A 468 -3.36 3.03 -9.01
CA GLY A 468 -4.32 2.75 -7.93
C GLY A 468 -5.74 3.19 -8.29
N SER A 469 -6.03 4.49 -8.17
CA SER A 469 -7.27 5.08 -8.68
C SER A 469 -7.03 6.47 -9.25
N ALA A 470 -7.71 6.80 -10.34
CA ALA A 470 -7.69 8.14 -10.92
C ALA A 470 -8.32 9.20 -9.99
N LEU A 471 -9.16 8.79 -9.04
CA LEU A 471 -9.92 9.68 -8.16
C LEU A 471 -9.07 10.39 -7.09
N SER A 472 -7.94 9.81 -6.69
CA SER A 472 -7.14 10.31 -5.54
C SER A 472 -6.75 11.78 -5.65
N LEU A 473 -6.53 12.29 -6.88
CA LEU A 473 -6.12 13.67 -7.13
C LEU A 473 -7.28 14.67 -7.36
N MET A 474 -8.50 14.17 -7.58
CA MET A 474 -9.65 14.96 -8.03
C MET A 474 -10.86 14.88 -7.08
N GLY A 475 -11.01 13.80 -6.32
CA GLY A 475 -12.18 13.52 -5.48
C GLY A 475 -12.48 14.66 -4.49
N ARG A 476 -11.44 15.23 -3.85
CA ARG A 476 -11.61 16.36 -2.92
C ARG A 476 -12.20 17.62 -3.56
N PHE A 477 -12.12 17.76 -4.89
CA PHE A 477 -12.62 18.92 -5.64
C PHE A 477 -13.97 18.65 -6.31
N ALA A 478 -14.56 17.46 -6.16
CA ALA A 478 -15.88 17.16 -6.73
C ALA A 478 -16.98 18.09 -6.17
N TYR A 479 -16.83 18.60 -4.94
CA TYR A 479 -17.74 19.61 -4.40
C TYR A 479 -17.54 21.01 -5.01
N LEU A 480 -16.37 21.29 -5.62
CA LEU A 480 -16.01 22.60 -6.15
C LEU A 480 -16.84 22.93 -7.40
N GLU A 481 -16.94 21.98 -8.33
CA GLU A 481 -17.61 22.13 -9.61
C GLU A 481 -18.30 20.84 -10.06
N THR A 482 -19.48 20.95 -10.68
CA THR A 482 -20.28 19.81 -11.15
C THR A 482 -19.57 18.98 -12.23
N GLY A 483 -18.75 19.60 -13.07
CA GLY A 483 -17.93 18.90 -14.07
C GLY A 483 -16.93 17.93 -13.44
N ILE A 484 -16.24 18.35 -12.37
CA ILE A 484 -15.33 17.47 -11.61
C ILE A 484 -16.11 16.35 -10.93
N LYS A 485 -17.27 16.66 -10.33
CA LYS A 485 -18.13 15.64 -9.71
C LYS A 485 -18.53 14.55 -10.70
N LYS A 486 -19.06 14.95 -11.85
CA LYS A 486 -19.49 14.02 -12.89
C LYS A 486 -18.34 13.17 -13.42
N LEU A 487 -17.18 13.78 -13.67
CA LEU A 487 -15.97 13.05 -14.07
C LEU A 487 -15.57 11.98 -13.04
N CYS A 488 -15.63 12.30 -11.74
CA CYS A 488 -15.35 11.32 -10.69
C CYS A 488 -16.39 10.19 -10.63
N GLU A 489 -17.68 10.52 -10.79
CA GLU A 489 -18.77 9.53 -10.84
C GLU A 489 -18.64 8.60 -12.06
N ASP A 490 -18.28 9.13 -13.24
CA ASP A 490 -18.08 8.35 -14.46
C ASP A 490 -16.88 7.39 -14.31
N ILE A 491 -15.77 7.86 -13.74
CA ILE A 491 -14.58 7.03 -13.44
C ILE A 491 -14.93 5.91 -12.45
N ALA A 492 -15.63 6.21 -11.36
CA ALA A 492 -16.01 5.22 -10.36
C ALA A 492 -16.96 4.17 -10.94
N LYS A 493 -17.95 4.61 -11.74
CA LYS A 493 -18.87 3.73 -12.45
C LYS A 493 -18.14 2.76 -13.37
N ASP A 494 -17.18 3.26 -14.14
CA ASP A 494 -16.36 2.44 -15.04
C ASP A 494 -15.54 1.38 -14.29
N GLU A 495 -15.00 1.67 -13.09
CA GLU A 495 -14.34 0.66 -12.25
C GLU A 495 -15.31 -0.40 -11.75
N ILE A 496 -16.50 0.01 -11.30
CA ILE A 496 -17.53 -0.91 -10.80
C ILE A 496 -18.00 -1.86 -11.91
N GLU A 497 -18.16 -1.34 -13.13
CA GLU A 497 -18.54 -2.16 -14.29
C GLU A 497 -17.41 -3.09 -14.74
N HIS A 498 -16.14 -2.73 -14.51
CA HIS A 498 -15.01 -3.61 -14.76
C HIS A 498 -14.91 -4.74 -13.73
N GLU A 499 -15.02 -4.43 -12.44
CA GLU A 499 -14.85 -5.37 -11.34
C GLU A 499 -16.19 -5.98 -10.87
N THR A 500 -16.87 -6.71 -11.77
CA THR A 500 -18.24 -7.23 -11.51
C THR A 500 -18.34 -8.26 -10.37
N ASP A 501 -17.24 -8.98 -10.11
CA ASP A 501 -17.17 -10.07 -9.14
C ASP A 501 -16.64 -9.64 -7.75
N ALA A 502 -16.23 -8.38 -7.61
CA ALA A 502 -15.70 -7.82 -6.38
C ALA A 502 -16.51 -6.61 -5.90
N ILE A 503 -16.28 -6.22 -4.65
CA ILE A 503 -16.82 -5.01 -4.05
C ILE A 503 -15.69 -3.98 -4.00
N LEU A 504 -15.86 -2.86 -4.70
CA LEU A 504 -15.04 -1.67 -4.50
C LEU A 504 -15.61 -0.92 -3.28
N ALA A 505 -14.76 -0.69 -2.28
CA ALA A 505 -15.15 -0.05 -1.03
C ALA A 505 -14.22 1.12 -0.67
N GLU A 506 -14.78 2.28 -0.36
CA GLU A 506 -14.04 3.49 -0.02
C GLU A 506 -13.52 3.41 1.42
N ILE A 507 -12.24 3.72 1.63
CA ILE A 507 -11.64 3.78 2.97
C ILE A 507 -11.95 5.15 3.59
N LEU A 508 -12.57 5.18 4.77
CA LEU A 508 -12.76 6.41 5.53
C LEU A 508 -11.83 6.43 6.75
N PHE A 509 -10.98 7.45 6.81
CA PHE A 509 -10.09 7.68 7.94
C PHE A 509 -9.81 9.18 8.06
N LEU A 510 -9.95 9.73 9.28
CA LEU A 510 -9.67 11.13 9.56
C LEU A 510 -8.28 11.27 10.23
N PRO A 511 -7.25 11.72 9.47
CA PRO A 511 -5.96 12.07 10.05
C PRO A 511 -6.06 13.34 10.89
N GLU A 512 -5.03 13.59 11.70
CA GLU A 512 -4.96 14.73 12.60
C GLU A 512 -5.01 16.10 11.88
N GLY A 513 -5.85 17.00 12.40
CA GLY A 513 -5.72 18.43 12.17
C GLY A 513 -6.05 18.85 10.74
N ARG A 514 -5.30 19.83 10.21
CA ARG A 514 -5.58 20.42 8.89
C ARG A 514 -5.40 19.44 7.74
N VAL A 515 -4.71 18.33 7.96
CA VAL A 515 -4.59 17.25 6.97
C VAL A 515 -5.97 16.63 6.69
N GLY A 516 -6.89 16.62 7.65
CA GLY A 516 -8.27 16.15 7.42
C GLY A 516 -9.01 16.90 6.31
N ASN A 517 -8.63 18.16 6.01
CA ASN A 517 -9.26 18.94 4.93
C ASN A 517 -9.10 18.27 3.55
N ILE A 518 -8.01 17.52 3.32
CA ILE A 518 -7.76 16.87 2.03
C ILE A 518 -8.46 15.51 1.89
N CYS A 519 -9.01 14.96 2.98
CA CYS A 519 -9.68 13.66 3.01
C CYS A 519 -11.18 13.75 2.70
N ARG A 520 -11.77 14.95 2.70
CA ARG A 520 -13.20 15.16 2.43
C ARG A 520 -13.53 15.10 0.95
N HIS A 521 -14.48 14.25 0.59
CA HIS A 521 -15.00 14.13 -0.77
C HIS A 521 -16.42 13.51 -0.75
N PRO A 522 -17.24 13.70 -1.79
CA PRO A 522 -18.50 12.97 -1.94
C PRO A 522 -18.30 11.45 -1.98
N SER A 523 -19.32 10.68 -1.62
CA SER A 523 -19.30 9.22 -1.78
C SER A 523 -19.39 8.84 -3.27
N PHE A 524 -18.45 8.03 -3.75
CA PHE A 524 -18.39 7.56 -5.14
C PHE A 524 -18.71 6.05 -5.29
N TYR A 525 -18.58 5.29 -4.20
CA TYR A 525 -18.74 3.85 -4.19
C TYR A 525 -19.95 3.43 -3.35
N LYS A 526 -20.47 2.24 -3.64
CA LYS A 526 -21.62 1.69 -2.92
C LYS A 526 -21.30 1.25 -1.48
N TYR A 527 -20.04 0.97 -1.18
CA TYR A 527 -19.61 0.49 0.14
C TYR A 527 -18.49 1.37 0.71
N GLU A 528 -18.48 1.53 2.03
CA GLU A 528 -17.48 2.29 2.77
C GLU A 528 -16.90 1.42 3.91
N ILE A 529 -15.60 1.56 4.17
CA ILE A 529 -14.85 0.92 5.26
C ILE A 529 -14.44 2.03 6.24
N PRO A 530 -15.28 2.32 7.26
CA PRO A 530 -14.96 3.34 8.24
C PRO A 530 -13.93 2.85 9.27
N ILE A 531 -12.97 3.70 9.59
CA ILE A 531 -11.91 3.45 10.59
C ILE A 531 -11.90 4.62 11.58
N ILE A 532 -12.56 4.42 12.74
CA ILE A 532 -12.70 5.42 13.81
C ILE A 532 -13.27 6.77 13.30
N THR A 533 -14.24 6.67 12.40
CA THR A 533 -15.02 7.75 11.78
C THR A 533 -16.37 7.17 11.38
N GLU A 534 -17.35 8.00 11.07
CA GLU A 534 -18.68 7.54 10.63
C GLU A 534 -18.85 7.67 9.11
N SER A 535 -19.78 6.87 8.58
CA SER A 535 -20.13 6.82 7.16
C SER A 535 -21.47 7.49 6.91
N ALA A 536 -21.59 8.19 5.79
CA ALA A 536 -22.87 8.77 5.35
C ALA A 536 -23.82 7.70 4.75
N LEU A 537 -23.33 6.48 4.50
CA LEU A 537 -24.10 5.41 3.90
C LEU A 537 -24.87 4.60 4.96
N PRO A 538 -26.00 3.96 4.59
CA PRO A 538 -26.73 3.07 5.49
C PRO A 538 -25.86 1.91 6.00
N ASN A 539 -26.10 1.41 7.22
CA ASN A 539 -25.30 0.33 7.84
C ASN A 539 -25.08 -0.91 6.95
N LYS A 540 -26.03 -1.28 6.08
CA LYS A 540 -25.90 -2.41 5.15
C LYS A 540 -24.80 -2.22 4.08
N ASN A 541 -24.36 -0.99 3.90
CA ASN A 541 -23.33 -0.55 2.95
C ASN A 541 -21.99 -0.26 3.64
N GLN A 542 -21.89 -0.49 4.95
CA GLN A 542 -20.65 -0.29 5.71
C GLN A 542 -19.99 -1.65 5.96
N ILE A 543 -18.69 -1.76 5.66
CA ILE A 543 -17.89 -2.96 5.89
C ILE A 543 -16.88 -2.66 7.00
N TYR A 544 -17.16 -3.15 8.20
CA TYR A 544 -16.28 -2.96 9.36
C TYR A 544 -15.08 -3.91 9.33
N ALA A 545 -13.99 -3.54 10.02
CA ALA A 545 -12.75 -4.32 10.06
C ALA A 545 -12.95 -5.79 10.50
N GLN A 546 -13.87 -6.02 11.43
CA GLN A 546 -14.25 -7.36 11.93
C GLN A 546 -14.93 -8.26 10.88
N ASP A 547 -15.48 -7.68 9.81
CA ASP A 547 -16.09 -8.42 8.71
C ASP A 547 -15.05 -8.80 7.63
N LEU A 548 -13.87 -8.18 7.66
CA LEU A 548 -12.83 -8.44 6.68
C LEU A 548 -12.00 -9.65 7.07
N MET A 549 -11.94 -10.60 6.15
CA MET A 549 -11.06 -11.76 6.17
C MET A 549 -9.92 -11.53 5.17
N VAL A 550 -8.72 -12.00 5.48
CA VAL A 550 -7.54 -11.92 4.62
C VAL A 550 -7.01 -13.32 4.35
N SER A 551 -6.51 -13.54 3.14
CA SER A 551 -5.77 -14.74 2.74
C SER A 551 -4.70 -14.35 1.72
N VAL A 552 -3.70 -15.23 1.53
CA VAL A 552 -2.69 -15.08 0.47
C VAL A 552 -2.78 -16.28 -0.47
N VAL A 553 -3.36 -16.05 -1.65
CA VAL A 553 -3.60 -17.07 -2.68
C VAL A 553 -2.84 -16.66 -3.94
N ASN A 554 -2.10 -17.57 -4.58
CA ASN A 554 -1.37 -17.30 -5.83
C ASN A 554 -0.47 -16.04 -5.81
N ASN A 555 0.14 -15.73 -4.66
CA ASN A 555 0.96 -14.52 -4.45
C ASN A 555 0.21 -13.19 -4.43
N GLU A 556 -1.08 -13.26 -4.18
CA GLU A 556 -1.99 -12.14 -4.06
C GLU A 556 -2.65 -12.14 -2.68
N ILE A 557 -2.69 -10.98 -2.03
CA ILE A 557 -3.49 -10.77 -0.83
C ILE A 557 -4.94 -10.57 -1.26
N ILE A 558 -5.84 -11.41 -0.75
CA ILE A 558 -7.27 -11.35 -1.02
C ILE A 558 -7.97 -10.91 0.26
N LEU A 559 -8.74 -9.83 0.19
CA LEU A 559 -9.70 -9.45 1.22
C LEU A 559 -11.08 -9.95 0.83
N ARG A 560 -11.80 -10.56 1.78
CA ARG A 560 -13.18 -11.02 1.61
C ARG A 560 -14.04 -10.49 2.75
N SER A 561 -15.21 -9.96 2.42
CA SER A 561 -16.25 -9.69 3.43
C SER A 561 -16.87 -11.02 3.86
N LYS A 562 -16.83 -11.33 5.15
CA LYS A 562 -17.39 -12.54 5.73
C LYS A 562 -18.91 -12.59 5.54
N THR A 563 -19.59 -11.48 5.76
CA THR A 563 -21.06 -11.36 5.63
C THR A 563 -21.54 -11.36 4.19
N LEU A 564 -20.87 -10.63 3.28
CA LEU A 564 -21.28 -10.53 1.88
C LEU A 564 -20.73 -11.68 1.02
N ASN A 565 -19.75 -12.43 1.54
CA ASN A 565 -19.02 -13.49 0.86
C ASN A 565 -18.49 -13.07 -0.52
N LYS A 566 -17.95 -11.85 -0.59
CA LYS A 566 -17.38 -11.27 -1.80
C LYS A 566 -16.00 -10.70 -1.53
N ARG A 567 -15.15 -10.74 -2.55
CA ARG A 567 -13.86 -10.06 -2.55
C ARG A 567 -14.09 -8.55 -2.33
N VAL A 568 -13.29 -7.92 -1.48
CA VAL A 568 -13.31 -6.49 -1.23
C VAL A 568 -12.01 -5.89 -1.75
N ILE A 569 -12.13 -4.84 -2.56
CA ILE A 569 -11.01 -4.06 -3.10
C ILE A 569 -11.12 -2.66 -2.50
N PRO A 570 -10.24 -2.29 -1.57
CA PRO A 570 -10.28 -0.97 -0.95
C PRO A 570 -9.84 0.13 -1.94
N ARG A 571 -10.43 1.32 -1.80
CA ARG A 571 -10.16 2.51 -2.60
C ARG A 571 -9.97 3.74 -1.71
N LEU A 572 -9.01 4.59 -2.07
CA LEU A 572 -8.76 5.87 -1.43
C LEU A 572 -8.91 7.01 -2.45
N SER A 573 -10.06 7.67 -2.43
CA SER A 573 -10.44 8.75 -3.36
C SER A 573 -9.91 10.13 -2.96
N ASN A 574 -8.82 10.18 -2.22
CA ASN A 574 -8.15 11.40 -1.80
C ASN A 574 -6.61 11.29 -1.86
N ALA A 575 -5.93 12.43 -1.73
CA ALA A 575 -4.48 12.55 -1.91
C ALA A 575 -3.70 12.42 -0.59
N HIS A 576 -4.28 11.82 0.45
CA HIS A 576 -3.60 11.65 1.72
C HIS A 576 -2.42 10.70 1.61
N ASN A 577 -1.24 11.13 2.06
CA ASN A 577 -0.07 10.26 2.12
C ASN A 577 -0.16 9.34 3.35
N PHE A 578 -0.64 8.11 3.13
CA PHE A 578 -0.80 7.10 4.19
C PHE A 578 0.49 6.36 4.57
N THR A 579 1.60 6.56 3.86
CA THR A 579 2.86 5.81 4.03
C THR A 579 3.40 5.86 5.47
N ASN A 580 3.27 7.02 6.11
CA ASN A 580 3.73 7.29 7.48
C ASN A 580 2.62 7.16 8.53
N SER A 581 1.44 6.61 8.17
CA SER A 581 0.38 6.41 9.15
C SER A 581 0.78 5.37 10.18
N GLN A 582 0.48 5.66 11.45
CA GLN A 582 0.69 4.74 12.58
C GLN A 582 -0.44 3.70 12.69
N VAL A 583 -1.56 3.91 11.99
CA VAL A 583 -2.72 3.01 12.04
C VAL A 583 -2.55 1.88 11.02
N ALA A 584 -2.16 0.71 11.51
CA ALA A 584 -1.87 -0.47 10.68
C ALA A 584 -3.01 -0.85 9.73
N LEU A 585 -4.27 -0.81 10.21
CA LEU A 585 -5.45 -1.10 9.40
C LEU A 585 -5.60 -0.15 8.21
N TYR A 586 -5.50 1.16 8.47
CA TYR A 586 -5.61 2.19 7.42
C TYR A 586 -4.46 2.09 6.42
N LYS A 587 -3.23 1.93 6.92
CA LYS A 587 -2.04 1.79 6.06
C LYS A 587 -2.13 0.53 5.19
N PHE A 588 -2.54 -0.61 5.75
CA PHE A 588 -2.70 -1.87 5.01
C PHE A 588 -3.74 -1.76 3.90
N LEU A 589 -4.94 -1.29 4.23
CA LEU A 589 -6.02 -1.12 3.24
C LEU A 589 -5.62 -0.15 2.13
N SER A 590 -4.96 0.95 2.49
CA SER A 590 -4.49 1.95 1.53
C SER A 590 -3.35 1.44 0.65
N SER A 591 -2.43 0.62 1.17
CA SER A 591 -1.39 -0.06 0.38
C SER A 591 -1.98 -1.06 -0.59
N LEU A 592 -3.02 -1.80 -0.19
CA LEU A 592 -3.58 -2.88 -1.00
C LEU A 592 -4.14 -2.43 -2.36
N GLN A 593 -4.55 -1.16 -2.50
CA GLN A 593 -4.99 -0.62 -3.81
C GLN A 593 -3.86 -0.60 -4.87
N TYR A 594 -2.59 -0.65 -4.43
CA TYR A 594 -1.40 -0.69 -5.29
C TYR A 594 -0.87 -2.11 -5.52
N GLN A 595 -1.51 -3.14 -4.94
CA GLN A 595 -1.09 -4.53 -5.14
C GLN A 595 -1.11 -4.90 -6.63
N GLY A 596 0.03 -5.37 -7.13
CA GLY A 596 0.20 -5.70 -8.54
C GLY A 596 0.35 -4.48 -9.46
N PHE A 597 0.33 -3.26 -8.93
CA PHE A 597 0.34 -2.00 -9.68
C PHE A 597 1.46 -1.08 -9.16
N PRO A 598 2.73 -1.35 -9.49
CA PRO A 598 3.87 -0.55 -9.02
C PRO A 598 3.78 0.92 -9.46
N SER A 599 4.50 1.80 -8.78
CA SER A 599 4.64 3.19 -9.19
C SER A 599 5.30 3.29 -10.56
N ILE A 600 4.73 4.12 -11.44
CA ILE A 600 5.27 4.41 -12.75
C ILE A 600 5.82 5.83 -12.75
N GLY A 601 7.03 5.99 -13.28
CA GLY A 601 7.72 7.27 -13.29
C GLY A 601 9.22 7.09 -13.37
N PHE A 602 9.90 8.12 -13.86
CA PHE A 602 11.35 8.16 -13.88
C PHE A 602 11.87 8.62 -12.51
N ARG A 603 12.64 7.78 -11.82
CA ARG A 603 13.24 8.12 -10.52
C ARG A 603 14.73 7.81 -10.56
N SER A 604 15.56 8.75 -10.10
CA SER A 604 17.00 8.56 -9.94
C SER A 604 17.40 8.80 -8.50
N ASN A 605 18.24 7.94 -7.93
CA ASN A 605 18.78 8.14 -6.58
C ASN A 605 20.12 8.87 -6.63
N TYR A 606 20.11 10.20 -6.63
CA TYR A 606 21.35 10.98 -6.73
C TYR A 606 22.30 10.75 -5.53
N THR A 607 21.74 10.50 -4.34
CA THR A 607 22.52 10.32 -3.10
C THR A 607 23.28 9.00 -3.10
N LYS A 608 22.62 7.87 -3.43
CA LYS A 608 23.26 6.55 -3.56
C LYS A 608 24.36 6.59 -4.61
N ASN A 609 24.08 7.22 -5.75
CA ASN A 609 25.01 7.31 -6.87
C ASN A 609 26.11 8.37 -6.69
N LYS A 610 26.08 9.14 -5.59
CA LYS A 610 27.00 10.24 -5.29
C LYS A 610 27.16 11.24 -6.45
N LYS A 611 26.14 11.37 -7.31
CA LYS A 611 26.17 12.25 -8.48
C LYS A 611 25.79 13.67 -8.05
N ARG A 612 26.53 14.66 -8.56
CA ARG A 612 26.31 16.09 -8.30
C ARG A 612 25.41 16.76 -9.33
N PHE A 613 25.26 16.11 -10.48
CA PHE A 613 24.44 16.55 -11.60
C PHE A 613 23.80 15.33 -12.25
N PHE A 614 22.57 15.49 -12.71
CA PHE A 614 21.85 14.52 -13.52
C PHE A 614 21.15 15.27 -14.66
N PRO A 615 21.34 14.90 -15.93
CA PRO A 615 20.83 15.67 -17.06
C PRO A 615 19.31 15.56 -17.23
N ARG A 616 18.77 16.41 -18.10
CA ARG A 616 17.38 16.29 -18.56
C ARG A 616 17.24 14.99 -19.35
N ILE A 617 16.18 14.23 -19.07
CA ILE A 617 15.84 13.02 -19.80
C ILE A 617 14.56 13.25 -20.58
N VAL A 618 14.60 12.97 -21.87
CA VAL A 618 13.52 13.23 -22.80
C VAL A 618 13.20 11.93 -23.56
N TYR A 619 11.91 11.68 -23.81
CA TYR A 619 11.45 10.63 -24.70
C TYR A 619 10.46 11.24 -25.70
N LYS A 620 10.85 11.33 -26.98
CA LYS A 620 10.14 12.16 -27.98
C LYS A 620 10.04 13.62 -27.49
N ASP A 621 8.84 14.19 -27.42
CA ASP A 621 8.60 15.54 -26.91
C ASP A 621 8.21 15.56 -25.42
N ILE A 622 8.37 14.42 -24.71
CA ILE A 622 8.03 14.28 -23.29
C ILE A 622 9.29 14.37 -22.44
N ILE A 623 9.36 15.38 -21.58
CA ILE A 623 10.39 15.48 -20.54
C ILE A 623 9.98 14.50 -19.43
N LEU A 624 10.80 13.47 -19.21
CA LEU A 624 10.62 12.47 -18.15
C LEU A 624 11.33 12.88 -16.85
N HIS A 625 12.40 13.66 -16.98
CA HIS A 625 13.21 14.11 -15.86
C HIS A 625 13.87 15.45 -16.20
N ARG A 626 13.83 16.40 -15.26
CA ARG A 626 14.46 17.72 -15.39
C ARG A 626 15.92 17.66 -14.95
N ALA A 627 16.81 18.37 -15.63
CA ALA A 627 18.20 18.52 -15.21
C ALA A 627 18.28 18.97 -13.75
N THR A 628 19.08 18.26 -12.94
CA THR A 628 19.09 18.38 -11.49
C THR A 628 20.52 18.46 -10.97
N TRP A 629 20.78 19.41 -10.07
CA TRP A 629 22.05 19.65 -9.40
C TRP A 629 21.91 19.48 -7.89
N ILE A 630 22.89 18.84 -7.26
CA ILE A 630 22.88 18.53 -5.83
C ILE A 630 24.03 19.24 -5.12
N LEU A 631 23.68 20.11 -4.17
CA LEU A 631 24.61 20.76 -3.26
C LEU A 631 24.68 19.95 -1.96
N THR A 632 25.87 19.50 -1.58
CA THR A 632 26.06 18.77 -0.31
C THR A 632 26.39 19.71 0.84
N GLU A 633 26.31 19.20 2.05
CA GLU A 633 26.65 19.91 3.28
C GLU A 633 28.03 20.62 3.22
N SER A 634 29.03 19.97 2.62
CA SER A 634 30.36 20.57 2.42
C SER A 634 30.35 21.81 1.53
N ASP A 635 29.53 21.81 0.48
CA ASP A 635 29.39 22.94 -0.44
C ASP A 635 28.67 24.08 0.25
N ILE A 636 27.58 23.78 0.96
CA ILE A 636 26.79 24.73 1.73
C ILE A 636 27.68 25.45 2.76
N LYS A 637 28.45 24.69 3.55
CA LYS A 637 29.40 25.26 4.52
C LYS A 637 30.45 26.15 3.86
N THR A 638 30.92 25.78 2.65
CA THR A 638 31.90 26.57 1.90
C THR A 638 31.31 27.89 1.41
N ILE A 639 30.06 27.88 0.95
CA ILE A 639 29.34 29.07 0.50
C ILE A 639 29.07 30.01 1.68
N LEU A 640 28.50 29.50 2.76
CA LEU A 640 28.10 30.31 3.92
C LEU A 640 29.27 30.91 4.70
N LYS A 641 30.46 30.28 4.68
CA LYS A 641 31.68 30.80 5.35
C LYS A 641 32.45 31.83 4.54
N ALA A 642 32.10 32.04 3.27
CA ALA A 642 32.79 33.02 2.43
C ALA A 642 32.52 34.45 2.90
N THR A 643 33.47 35.38 2.65
CA THR A 643 33.31 36.81 2.98
C THR A 643 32.06 37.42 2.33
N SER A 644 31.75 36.98 1.11
CA SER A 644 30.47 37.27 0.44
C SER A 644 29.82 35.95 0.03
N PRO A 645 28.86 35.43 0.82
CA PRO A 645 28.15 34.19 0.51
C PRO A 645 27.43 34.23 -0.84
N GLN A 646 26.81 35.36 -1.18
CA GLN A 646 26.11 35.57 -2.45
C GLN A 646 27.06 35.45 -3.66
N ALA A 647 28.18 36.19 -3.67
CA ALA A 647 29.16 36.08 -4.75
C ALA A 647 29.77 34.67 -4.84
N LYS A 648 29.95 34.01 -3.69
CA LYS A 648 30.43 32.61 -3.66
C LYS A 648 29.40 31.65 -4.23
N LEU A 649 28.11 31.83 -3.95
CA LEU A 649 27.03 31.04 -4.53
C LEU A 649 27.00 31.18 -6.06
N VAL A 650 26.99 32.42 -6.57
CA VAL A 650 26.96 32.70 -8.01
C VAL A 650 28.14 32.06 -8.73
N SER A 651 29.36 32.26 -8.22
CA SER A 651 30.55 31.64 -8.81
C SER A 651 30.54 30.11 -8.73
N PHE A 652 30.02 29.55 -7.64
CA PHE A 652 29.89 28.09 -7.44
C PHE A 652 28.90 27.47 -8.44
N LEU A 653 27.75 28.09 -8.66
CA LEU A 653 26.72 27.62 -9.58
C LEU A 653 27.15 27.80 -11.04
N LYS A 654 27.78 28.93 -11.39
CA LYS A 654 28.35 29.18 -12.72
C LYS A 654 29.43 28.16 -13.09
N ALA A 655 30.31 27.80 -12.15
CA ALA A 655 31.33 26.78 -12.36
C ALA A 655 30.75 25.37 -12.65
N ARG A 656 29.49 25.13 -12.28
CA ARG A 656 28.75 23.88 -12.52
C ARG A 656 27.74 23.97 -13.64
N GLN A 657 27.78 25.06 -14.42
CA GLN A 657 26.87 25.30 -15.55
C GLN A 657 25.39 25.18 -15.17
N VAL A 658 25.04 25.61 -13.95
CA VAL A 658 23.64 25.69 -13.54
C VAL A 658 22.93 26.74 -14.39
N CYS A 659 21.80 26.38 -14.98
CA CYS A 659 21.00 27.31 -15.80
C CYS A 659 20.46 28.49 -14.97
N ARG A 660 20.17 29.62 -15.64
CA ARG A 660 19.71 30.85 -14.96
C ARG A 660 18.45 30.62 -14.13
N PHE A 661 17.44 29.96 -14.69
CA PHE A 661 16.15 29.73 -14.03
C PHE A 661 16.09 28.32 -13.47
N VAL A 662 15.97 28.22 -12.14
CA VAL A 662 15.91 26.95 -11.42
C VAL A 662 14.76 26.92 -10.43
N VAL A 663 14.53 25.75 -9.88
CA VAL A 663 13.65 25.47 -8.77
C VAL A 663 14.47 24.89 -7.64
N LEU A 664 14.34 25.44 -6.45
CA LEU A 664 14.77 24.79 -5.22
C LEU A 664 13.69 23.78 -4.80
N VAL A 665 14.07 22.51 -4.73
CA VAL A 665 13.15 21.38 -4.47
C VAL A 665 13.36 20.86 -3.05
N GLU A 666 12.29 20.86 -2.26
CA GLU A 666 12.23 20.27 -0.93
C GLU A 666 11.00 19.37 -0.82
N GLN A 667 11.19 18.05 -0.95
CA GLN A 667 10.10 17.07 -1.04
C GLN A 667 9.08 17.43 -2.14
N ASP A 668 7.84 17.78 -1.79
CA ASP A 668 6.77 18.18 -2.70
C ASP A 668 6.73 19.71 -2.93
N ASN A 669 7.60 20.47 -2.27
CA ASN A 669 7.69 21.92 -2.37
C ASN A 669 8.72 22.37 -3.40
N GLU A 670 8.28 23.25 -4.30
CA GLU A 670 9.09 23.86 -5.34
C GLU A 670 9.08 25.38 -5.18
N LEU A 671 10.27 25.99 -5.21
CA LEU A 671 10.47 27.44 -5.16
C LEU A 671 11.26 27.90 -6.38
N PHE A 672 10.63 28.67 -7.28
CA PHE A 672 11.27 29.24 -8.46
C PHE A 672 12.33 30.29 -8.09
N VAL A 673 13.45 30.30 -8.82
CA VAL A 673 14.57 31.21 -8.60
C VAL A 673 15.20 31.64 -9.93
N ASP A 674 15.38 32.95 -10.11
CA ASP A 674 16.30 33.54 -11.09
C ASP A 674 17.69 33.76 -10.47
N LEU A 675 18.70 33.02 -10.95
CA LEU A 675 20.08 33.12 -10.47
C LEU A 675 20.82 34.38 -10.94
N GLU A 676 20.28 35.18 -11.84
CA GLU A 676 20.85 36.48 -12.22
C GLU A 676 20.29 37.65 -11.41
N ASN A 677 19.25 37.43 -10.60
CA ASN A 677 18.65 38.46 -9.75
C ASN A 677 19.15 38.35 -8.29
N GLU A 678 19.69 39.44 -7.76
CA GLU A 678 20.30 39.48 -6.42
C GLU A 678 19.32 39.15 -5.29
N SER A 679 18.07 39.62 -5.37
CA SER A 679 17.06 39.37 -4.34
C SER A 679 16.68 37.88 -4.23
N PHE A 680 16.67 37.16 -5.37
CA PHE A 680 16.46 35.71 -5.42
C PHE A 680 17.70 34.93 -4.94
N GLN A 681 18.90 35.37 -5.29
CA GLN A 681 20.15 34.78 -4.78
C GLN A 681 20.20 34.86 -3.24
N ASN A 682 19.80 36.00 -2.67
CA ASN A 682 19.73 36.19 -1.22
C ASN A 682 18.69 35.26 -0.58
N LEU A 683 17.56 35.01 -1.24
CA LEU A 683 16.58 34.02 -0.78
C LEU A 683 17.18 32.61 -0.70
N ILE A 684 17.97 32.19 -1.70
CA ILE A 684 18.69 30.89 -1.64
C ILE A 684 19.67 30.86 -0.46
N ILE A 685 20.40 31.95 -0.20
CA ILE A 685 21.33 32.01 0.94
C ILE A 685 20.60 31.78 2.26
N GLU A 686 19.39 32.32 2.43
CA GLU A 686 18.58 32.05 3.63
C GLU A 686 18.17 30.57 3.72
N GLU A 687 17.74 29.94 2.62
CA GLU A 687 17.40 28.50 2.62
C GLU A 687 18.62 27.61 2.94
N LEU A 688 19.81 28.01 2.48
CA LEU A 688 21.07 27.31 2.76
C LEU A 688 21.41 27.27 4.25
N LYS A 689 21.01 28.26 5.04
CA LYS A 689 21.31 28.31 6.49
C LYS A 689 20.58 27.22 7.28
N ALA A 690 19.43 26.77 6.80
CA ALA A 690 18.59 25.77 7.48
C ALA A 690 18.77 24.35 6.92
N SER A 691 19.55 24.18 5.85
CA SER A 691 19.59 22.94 5.07
C SER A 691 20.95 22.23 5.14
N THR A 692 20.94 20.90 5.18
CA THR A 692 22.16 20.07 5.07
C THR A 692 22.48 19.66 3.64
N SER A 693 21.48 19.67 2.76
CA SER A 693 21.63 19.46 1.31
C SER A 693 20.53 20.20 0.58
N ILE A 694 20.82 20.69 -0.63
CA ILE A 694 19.83 21.34 -1.49
C ILE A 694 19.82 20.68 -2.87
N GLN A 695 18.62 20.44 -3.38
CA GLN A 695 18.37 20.04 -4.76
C GLN A 695 17.91 21.26 -5.56
N LEU A 696 18.64 21.57 -6.64
CA LEU A 696 18.23 22.53 -7.65
C LEU A 696 17.85 21.79 -8.91
N THR A 697 16.71 22.11 -9.48
CA THR A 697 16.23 21.50 -10.72
C THR A 697 15.91 22.60 -11.74
N GLU A 698 16.18 22.39 -13.01
CA GLU A 698 15.94 23.40 -14.04
C GLU A 698 14.47 23.81 -14.14
N TRP A 699 14.23 25.07 -14.52
CA TRP A 699 12.91 25.55 -14.89
C TRP A 699 12.65 25.29 -16.38
N VAL A 700 11.64 24.46 -16.67
CA VAL A 700 11.33 24.01 -18.05
C VAL A 700 10.18 24.76 -18.72
N TYR A 701 9.46 25.60 -17.96
CA TYR A 701 8.31 26.34 -18.45
C TYR A 701 8.73 27.61 -19.18
N ASP A 702 7.82 28.19 -19.96
CA ASP A 702 8.05 29.49 -20.59
C ASP A 702 8.37 30.56 -19.54
N VAL A 703 9.26 31.48 -19.89
CA VAL A 703 9.74 32.57 -19.02
C VAL A 703 9.47 33.90 -19.69
N GLY A 704 9.22 34.94 -18.89
CA GLY A 704 8.92 36.29 -19.36
C GLY A 704 7.45 36.68 -19.25
N PHE A 705 7.19 37.94 -19.62
CA PHE A 705 5.86 38.53 -19.54
C PHE A 705 4.88 37.82 -20.50
N GLY A 706 3.71 37.43 -20.00
CA GLY A 706 2.66 36.71 -20.70
C GLY A 706 2.73 35.19 -20.58
N ALA A 707 3.74 34.63 -19.89
CA ALA A 707 3.86 33.20 -19.67
C ALA A 707 2.80 32.68 -18.69
N ASN A 708 2.30 31.47 -18.95
CA ASN A 708 1.29 30.81 -18.12
C ASN A 708 1.76 29.41 -17.72
N ILE A 709 1.54 29.05 -16.44
CA ILE A 709 1.94 27.75 -15.90
C ILE A 709 0.70 26.97 -15.51
N ASN A 710 0.35 26.01 -16.36
CA ASN A 710 -0.83 25.17 -16.19
C ASN A 710 -0.39 23.73 -15.94
N GLN A 711 -0.98 23.09 -14.94
CA GLN A 711 -0.80 21.68 -14.65
C GLN A 711 -2.09 20.94 -15.00
N PHE A 712 -1.97 19.93 -15.85
CA PHE A 712 -3.06 19.07 -16.29
C PHE A 712 -3.10 17.82 -15.44
N VAL A 713 -4.29 17.43 -14.99
CA VAL A 713 -4.59 16.14 -14.36
C VAL A 713 -5.55 15.41 -15.29
N ILE A 714 -5.01 14.41 -15.99
CA ILE A 714 -5.69 13.69 -17.07
C ILE A 714 -6.02 12.29 -16.57
N PRO A 715 -7.29 11.96 -16.27
CA PRO A 715 -7.68 10.59 -15.97
C PRO A 715 -7.67 9.74 -17.24
N LEU A 716 -7.07 8.57 -17.15
CA LEU A 716 -6.96 7.60 -18.23
C LEU A 716 -7.54 6.25 -17.81
N LYS A 717 -8.10 5.56 -18.78
CA LYS A 717 -8.64 4.20 -18.73
C LYS A 717 -7.72 3.27 -19.50
N ASN A 718 -7.33 2.15 -18.88
CA ASN A 718 -6.52 1.09 -19.47
C ASN A 718 -7.42 -0.12 -19.82
N THR A 719 -7.80 -0.25 -21.08
CA THR A 719 -8.66 -1.36 -21.54
C THR A 719 -7.93 -2.69 -21.66
N ALA A 720 -6.60 -2.70 -21.49
CA ALA A 720 -5.81 -3.93 -21.43
C ALA A 720 -5.68 -4.50 -20.00
N CYS A 721 -6.17 -3.78 -18.99
CA CYS A 721 -6.22 -4.30 -17.62
C CYS A 721 -7.15 -5.51 -17.57
N GLN A 722 -6.69 -6.60 -16.96
CA GLN A 722 -7.50 -7.78 -16.73
C GLN A 722 -8.19 -7.65 -15.38
N THR A 723 -9.47 -8.03 -15.34
CA THR A 723 -10.20 -8.14 -14.08
C THR A 723 -9.49 -9.09 -13.15
N LEU A 724 -9.50 -8.78 -11.86
CA LEU A 724 -8.86 -9.63 -10.86
C LEU A 724 -9.59 -10.98 -10.80
N GLN A 725 -8.83 -12.08 -10.84
CA GLN A 725 -9.44 -13.41 -10.80
C GLN A 725 -10.16 -13.63 -9.47
N ASN A 726 -11.40 -14.09 -9.55
CA ASN A 726 -12.21 -14.39 -8.37
C ASN A 726 -11.80 -15.76 -7.80
N SER A 727 -10.67 -15.80 -7.10
CA SER A 727 -10.21 -16.99 -6.37
C SER A 727 -10.48 -16.81 -4.88
N LEU A 728 -11.77 -16.78 -4.51
CA LEU A 728 -12.11 -16.83 -3.09
C LEU A 728 -11.71 -18.19 -2.52
N PRO A 729 -11.14 -18.24 -1.30
CA PRO A 729 -10.93 -19.49 -0.60
C PRO A 729 -12.26 -20.23 -0.44
N LEU A 730 -12.25 -21.56 -0.62
CA LEU A 730 -13.43 -22.37 -0.31
C LEU A 730 -13.68 -22.34 1.20
N PRO A 731 -14.93 -22.13 1.65
CA PRO A 731 -15.24 -22.15 3.08
C PRO A 731 -15.01 -23.55 3.65
N LEU A 732 -14.31 -23.62 4.79
CA LEU A 732 -14.07 -24.84 5.55
C LEU A 732 -15.27 -25.16 6.47
N GLN A 733 -15.58 -26.45 6.64
CA GLN A 733 -16.64 -26.98 7.51
C GLN A 733 -16.16 -27.24 8.95
N ASN A 734 -14.84 -27.23 9.19
CA ASN A 734 -14.18 -27.56 10.45
C ASN A 734 -14.54 -28.96 11.01
N SER A 735 -14.62 -29.96 10.14
CA SER A 735 -14.89 -31.36 10.47
C SER A 735 -13.66 -32.19 10.85
N VAL A 736 -12.46 -31.63 10.71
CA VAL A 736 -11.19 -32.31 11.02
C VAL A 736 -10.29 -31.43 11.88
N ASP A 737 -9.52 -32.06 12.77
CA ASP A 737 -8.51 -31.35 13.56
C ASP A 737 -7.38 -30.86 12.66
N ARG A 738 -6.96 -29.59 12.83
CA ARG A 738 -5.88 -28.97 12.05
C ARG A 738 -4.51 -29.09 12.71
N SER A 739 -4.47 -28.79 14.01
CA SER A 739 -3.24 -28.59 14.77
C SER A 739 -3.01 -29.74 15.72
N PHE A 740 -1.84 -30.36 15.61
CA PHE A 740 -1.41 -31.49 16.43
C PHE A 740 -0.14 -31.09 17.19
N PRO A 741 -0.27 -30.47 18.38
CA PRO A 741 0.87 -30.10 19.20
C PRO A 741 1.59 -31.33 19.78
N PRO A 742 2.82 -31.18 20.28
CA PRO A 742 3.52 -32.26 20.97
C PRO A 742 2.66 -32.85 22.12
N GLY A 743 2.51 -34.17 22.15
CA GLY A 743 1.61 -34.88 23.07
C GLY A 743 0.23 -35.24 22.50
N SER A 744 -0.06 -34.83 21.26
CA SER A 744 -1.21 -35.32 20.48
C SER A 744 -0.91 -36.67 19.81
N GLU A 745 -1.74 -37.12 18.87
CA GLU A 745 -1.52 -38.36 18.10
C GLU A 745 -0.39 -38.26 17.06
N TRP A 746 0.13 -37.07 16.75
CA TRP A 746 1.26 -36.90 15.84
C TRP A 746 2.53 -36.49 16.58
N LEU A 747 3.61 -37.24 16.35
CA LEU A 747 4.97 -36.85 16.69
C LEU A 747 5.66 -36.26 15.46
N TYR A 748 5.94 -34.96 15.48
CA TYR A 748 6.57 -34.24 14.38
C TYR A 748 7.98 -33.76 14.75
N LEU A 749 8.98 -34.26 14.02
CA LEU A 749 10.38 -33.94 14.19
C LEU A 749 10.91 -33.10 13.01
N LYS A 750 11.68 -32.06 13.32
CA LYS A 750 12.57 -31.35 12.39
C LYS A 750 14.01 -31.75 12.69
N ILE A 751 14.67 -32.39 11.73
CA ILE A 751 16.07 -32.86 11.84
C ILE A 751 16.91 -32.01 10.90
N TYR A 752 17.65 -31.05 11.45
CA TYR A 752 18.44 -30.09 10.71
C TYR A 752 19.79 -30.69 10.31
N CYS A 753 20.01 -30.78 8.99
CA CYS A 753 21.14 -31.45 8.37
C CYS A 753 21.51 -30.77 7.04
N SER A 754 22.58 -31.21 6.38
CA SER A 754 22.90 -30.75 5.02
C SER A 754 22.08 -31.52 3.97
N THR A 755 21.93 -30.97 2.77
CA THR A 755 21.32 -31.69 1.63
C THR A 755 22.10 -32.96 1.31
N PHE A 756 23.43 -32.93 1.51
CA PHE A 756 24.35 -34.03 1.21
C PHE A 756 24.05 -35.29 2.04
N ILE A 757 23.86 -35.15 3.36
CA ILE A 757 23.67 -36.30 4.26
C ILE A 757 22.20 -36.77 4.36
N SER A 758 21.27 -36.02 3.76
CA SER A 758 19.83 -36.22 3.97
C SER A 758 19.31 -37.59 3.51
N ASP A 759 19.91 -38.18 2.48
CA ASP A 759 19.54 -39.52 2.01
C ASP A 759 20.07 -40.62 2.94
N ASP A 760 21.30 -40.48 3.44
CA ASP A 760 21.87 -41.41 4.41
C ASP A 760 21.06 -41.43 5.71
N LEU A 761 20.62 -40.26 6.16
CA LEU A 761 19.70 -40.15 7.29
C LEU A 761 18.37 -40.85 7.03
N LEU A 762 17.80 -40.69 5.82
CA LEU A 762 16.55 -41.35 5.46
C LEU A 762 16.68 -42.87 5.39
N VAL A 763 17.84 -43.41 5.00
CA VAL A 763 18.10 -44.87 5.07
C VAL A 763 18.00 -45.36 6.51
N VAL A 764 18.68 -44.71 7.45
CA VAL A 764 18.64 -45.09 8.88
C VAL A 764 17.23 -44.92 9.47
N LEU A 765 16.56 -43.82 9.13
CA LEU A 765 15.19 -43.56 9.56
C LEU A 765 14.19 -44.57 8.97
N SER A 766 14.38 -45.01 7.72
CA SER A 766 13.51 -46.01 7.08
C SER A 766 13.40 -47.30 7.90
N TYR A 767 14.56 -47.88 8.27
CA TYR A 767 14.62 -49.07 9.12
C TYR A 767 13.99 -48.83 10.50
N SER A 768 14.20 -47.63 11.05
CA SER A 768 13.70 -47.26 12.37
C SER A 768 12.17 -47.12 12.39
N LEU A 769 11.62 -46.46 11.37
CA LEU A 769 10.18 -46.24 11.22
C LEU A 769 9.44 -47.55 10.96
N ASP A 770 10.01 -48.46 10.17
CA ASP A 770 9.43 -49.77 9.94
C ASP A 770 9.48 -50.65 11.21
N ASN A 771 10.57 -50.60 12.00
CA ASN A 771 10.63 -51.28 13.30
C ASN A 771 9.54 -50.81 14.28
N LEU A 772 9.35 -49.48 14.38
CA LEU A 772 8.29 -48.91 15.21
C LEU A 772 6.89 -49.30 14.73
N LYS A 773 6.69 -49.37 13.41
CA LYS A 773 5.42 -49.82 12.82
C LYS A 773 5.16 -51.30 13.11
N ASP A 774 6.16 -52.17 12.94
CA ASP A 774 6.05 -53.61 13.20
C ASP A 774 5.75 -53.92 14.68
N LYS A 775 6.28 -53.08 15.59
CA LYS A 775 5.96 -53.12 17.02
C LYS A 775 4.62 -52.47 17.39
N SER A 776 3.83 -52.01 16.40
CA SER A 776 2.56 -51.32 16.61
C SER A 776 2.67 -50.07 17.48
N VAL A 777 3.79 -49.35 17.41
CA VAL A 777 3.98 -48.06 18.10
C VAL A 777 3.36 -46.91 17.29
N LEU A 778 3.51 -46.95 15.97
CA LEU A 778 2.94 -45.98 15.04
C LEU A 778 2.10 -46.67 13.96
N SER A 779 1.11 -45.95 13.43
CA SER A 779 0.24 -46.43 12.34
C SER A 779 0.74 -45.96 10.99
N GLU A 780 1.14 -44.69 10.87
CA GLU A 780 1.49 -44.03 9.62
C GLU A 780 2.68 -43.09 9.86
N TYR A 781 3.46 -42.82 8.83
CA TYR A 781 4.53 -41.83 8.88
C TYR A 781 4.74 -41.23 7.51
N PHE A 782 5.30 -40.03 7.43
CA PHE A 782 5.80 -39.51 6.16
C PHE A 782 6.89 -38.49 6.39
N PHE A 783 7.71 -38.28 5.36
CA PHE A 783 8.76 -37.27 5.40
C PHE A 783 8.57 -36.19 4.34
N ILE A 784 9.16 -35.02 4.60
CA ILE A 784 9.28 -33.89 3.68
C ILE A 784 10.69 -33.33 3.83
N ARG A 785 11.28 -32.87 2.72
CA ARG A 785 12.53 -32.09 2.73
C ARG A 785 12.19 -30.61 2.68
N TYR A 786 12.75 -29.82 3.58
CA TYR A 786 12.36 -28.43 3.74
C TYR A 786 13.55 -27.52 4.04
N THR A 787 13.43 -26.24 3.70
CA THR A 787 14.45 -25.22 3.97
C THR A 787 13.77 -24.02 4.59
N ASP A 788 13.83 -23.88 5.93
CA ASP A 788 13.38 -22.65 6.60
C ASP A 788 13.79 -22.58 8.10
N PRO A 789 14.63 -21.62 8.51
CA PRO A 789 15.55 -20.84 7.66
C PRO A 789 16.67 -21.71 7.07
N HIS A 790 16.83 -22.94 7.57
CA HIS A 790 17.88 -23.87 7.17
C HIS A 790 17.31 -25.19 6.70
N TYR A 791 18.09 -25.94 5.92
CA TYR A 791 17.70 -27.25 5.42
C TYR A 791 17.47 -28.25 6.56
N HIS A 792 16.39 -29.01 6.47
CA HIS A 792 16.03 -30.05 7.44
C HIS A 792 15.08 -31.08 6.83
N LEU A 793 15.08 -32.28 7.42
CA LEU A 793 14.04 -33.28 7.23
C LEU A 793 12.89 -33.02 8.21
N ARG A 794 11.66 -33.14 7.72
CA ARG A 794 10.44 -33.10 8.52
C ARG A 794 9.87 -34.51 8.56
N ILE A 795 9.93 -35.18 9.71
CA ILE A 795 9.40 -36.53 9.90
C ILE A 795 8.15 -36.44 10.76
N ARG A 796 7.01 -36.88 10.23
CA ARG A 796 5.72 -36.90 10.94
C ARG A 796 5.31 -38.35 11.15
N MET A 797 5.05 -38.73 12.39
CA MET A 797 4.68 -40.09 12.80
C MET A 797 3.34 -40.06 13.53
N LYS A 798 2.36 -40.81 13.06
CA LYS A 798 1.07 -40.98 13.72
C LYS A 798 1.17 -42.09 14.76
N ILE A 799 1.24 -41.73 16.03
CA ILE A 799 1.41 -42.64 17.16
C ILE A 799 0.08 -43.32 17.48
N LEU A 800 0.08 -44.64 17.64
CA LEU A 800 -1.14 -45.42 17.93
C LEU A 800 -1.63 -45.22 19.36
N ASP A 801 -0.69 -45.09 20.31
CA ASP A 801 -0.96 -44.83 21.72
C ASP A 801 0.01 -43.75 22.21
N ILE A 802 -0.52 -42.59 22.61
CA ILE A 802 0.25 -41.42 23.04
C ILE A 802 1.25 -41.78 24.16
N ARG A 803 0.96 -42.80 24.97
CA ARG A 803 1.89 -43.30 26.03
C ARG A 803 3.21 -43.81 25.47
N LEU A 804 3.23 -44.26 24.22
CA LEU A 804 4.41 -44.75 23.50
C LEU A 804 5.21 -43.65 22.79
N MET A 805 4.74 -42.39 22.81
CA MET A 805 5.43 -41.28 22.13
C MET A 805 6.86 -41.08 22.65
N SER A 806 7.07 -41.19 23.96
CA SER A 806 8.40 -41.04 24.58
C SER A 806 9.33 -42.19 24.19
N GLU A 807 8.81 -43.40 24.07
CA GLU A 807 9.55 -44.57 23.59
C GLU A 807 9.96 -44.41 22.13
N ALA A 808 9.02 -43.99 21.27
CA ALA A 808 9.29 -43.71 19.86
C ALA A 808 10.36 -42.63 19.68
N LEU A 809 10.24 -41.50 20.40
CA LEU A 809 11.21 -40.42 20.35
C LEU A 809 12.60 -40.88 20.82
N LYS A 810 12.66 -41.60 21.93
CA LYS A 810 13.93 -42.14 22.45
C LYS A 810 14.58 -43.11 21.47
N PHE A 811 13.79 -43.97 20.83
CA PHE A 811 14.29 -44.91 19.84
C PHE A 811 14.86 -44.20 18.62
N ILE A 812 14.14 -43.22 18.04
CA ILE A 812 14.64 -42.42 16.91
C ILE A 812 15.92 -41.66 17.30
N GLN A 813 15.94 -41.01 18.47
CA GLN A 813 17.12 -40.27 18.94
C GLN A 813 18.36 -41.16 19.06
N GLN A 814 18.21 -42.41 19.51
CA GLN A 814 19.32 -43.36 19.58
C GLN A 814 19.93 -43.65 18.20
N GLN A 815 19.11 -43.68 17.15
CA GLN A 815 19.57 -43.92 15.78
C GLN A 815 20.24 -42.69 15.16
N LEU A 816 19.81 -41.49 15.55
CA LEU A 816 20.39 -40.22 15.08
C LEU A 816 21.71 -39.86 15.78
N ARG A 817 22.00 -40.47 16.94
CA ARG A 817 23.12 -40.11 17.82
C ARG A 817 24.48 -40.08 17.11
N ILE A 818 24.75 -41.04 16.21
CA ILE A 818 26.03 -41.08 15.50
C ILE A 818 26.23 -39.84 14.62
N PHE A 819 25.17 -39.39 13.94
CA PHE A 819 25.19 -38.20 13.08
C PHE A 819 25.28 -36.90 13.89
N GLU A 820 24.73 -36.88 15.09
CA GLU A 820 24.88 -35.76 16.03
C GLU A 820 26.31 -35.68 16.58
N GLU A 821 26.91 -36.81 16.95
CA GLU A 821 28.30 -36.89 17.43
C GLU A 821 29.31 -36.51 16.32
N GLU A 822 29.01 -36.80 15.06
CA GLU A 822 29.78 -36.38 13.88
C GLU A 822 29.50 -34.93 13.43
N GLY A 823 28.48 -34.28 13.98
CA GLY A 823 28.08 -32.92 13.63
C GLY A 823 27.37 -32.77 12.26
N THR A 824 26.93 -33.87 11.65
CA THR A 824 26.15 -33.86 10.39
C THR A 824 24.67 -33.54 10.64
N ILE A 825 24.18 -33.81 11.85
CA ILE A 825 22.97 -33.20 12.43
C ILE A 825 23.40 -32.17 13.47
N TRP A 826 23.00 -30.91 13.30
CA TRP A 826 23.32 -29.86 14.28
C TRP A 826 22.15 -29.50 15.20
N LYS A 827 20.92 -29.94 14.88
CA LYS A 827 19.73 -29.71 15.70
C LYS A 827 18.61 -30.69 15.36
N THR A 828 17.96 -31.22 16.39
CA THR A 828 16.67 -31.91 16.29
C THR A 828 15.64 -31.17 17.14
N SER A 829 14.43 -30.95 16.63
CA SER A 829 13.34 -30.32 17.40
C SER A 829 12.00 -31.02 17.20
N VAL A 830 11.23 -31.12 18.28
CA VAL A 830 9.81 -31.52 18.25
C VAL A 830 8.96 -30.27 18.01
N ASP A 831 7.98 -30.35 17.12
CA ASP A 831 7.15 -29.21 16.71
C ASP A 831 5.67 -29.59 16.56
N THR A 832 4.80 -28.59 16.39
CA THR A 832 3.36 -28.78 16.11
C THR A 832 3.15 -29.12 14.64
N TYR A 833 2.40 -30.19 14.36
CA TYR A 833 1.98 -30.51 13.00
C TYR A 833 0.68 -29.77 12.66
N GLU A 834 0.76 -28.84 11.72
CA GLU A 834 -0.38 -28.14 11.14
C GLU A 834 -0.76 -28.78 9.79
N ARG A 835 -2.04 -29.13 9.61
CA ARG A 835 -2.58 -29.61 8.33
C ARG A 835 -2.82 -28.45 7.35
N GLU A 836 -2.37 -28.64 6.11
CA GLU A 836 -2.62 -27.75 4.95
C GLU A 836 -4.02 -28.00 4.36
N ILE A 837 -5.08 -27.76 5.15
CA ILE A 837 -6.47 -28.10 4.79
C ILE A 837 -6.94 -27.37 3.53
N GLU A 838 -6.56 -26.09 3.37
CA GLU A 838 -6.90 -25.27 2.22
C GLU A 838 -6.35 -25.84 0.92
N ARG A 839 -5.17 -26.49 1.00
CA ARG A 839 -4.49 -27.10 -0.13
C ARG A 839 -5.07 -28.47 -0.46
N TYR A 840 -5.17 -29.35 0.53
CA TYR A 840 -5.53 -30.76 0.32
C TYR A 840 -7.00 -31.08 0.54
N GLY A 841 -7.81 -30.11 0.96
CA GLY A 841 -9.23 -30.25 1.22
C GLY A 841 -9.53 -30.96 2.52
N GLU A 842 -10.53 -30.46 3.22
CA GLU A 842 -10.98 -31.01 4.49
C GLU A 842 -11.47 -32.46 4.42
N ILE A 843 -12.22 -32.81 3.37
CA ILE A 843 -12.75 -34.16 3.20
C ILE A 843 -11.65 -35.17 2.87
N ASP A 844 -10.59 -34.71 2.18
CA ASP A 844 -9.57 -35.59 1.60
C ASP A 844 -8.25 -35.56 2.40
N ILE A 845 -8.13 -34.77 3.47
CA ILE A 845 -6.84 -34.53 4.16
C ILE A 845 -6.26 -35.80 4.78
N GLU A 846 -7.08 -36.63 5.43
CA GLU A 846 -6.60 -37.86 6.08
C GLU A 846 -6.18 -38.91 5.05
N ASP A 847 -6.92 -39.00 3.94
CA ASP A 847 -6.58 -39.88 2.83
C ASP A 847 -5.35 -39.34 2.06
N THR A 848 -5.14 -38.02 2.07
CA THR A 848 -3.91 -37.40 1.56
C THR A 848 -2.70 -37.72 2.47
N GLU A 849 -2.85 -37.72 3.79
CA GLU A 849 -1.80 -38.16 4.73
C GLU A 849 -1.41 -39.62 4.50
N ARG A 850 -2.42 -40.50 4.28
CA ARG A 850 -2.19 -41.90 3.90
C ARG A 850 -1.47 -42.03 2.57
N LEU A 851 -1.85 -41.22 1.57
CA LEU A 851 -1.12 -41.13 0.31
C LEU A 851 0.35 -40.76 0.56
N PHE A 852 0.62 -39.76 1.40
CA PHE A 852 1.98 -39.35 1.75
C PHE A 852 2.76 -40.45 2.47
N PHE A 853 2.10 -41.27 3.29
CA PHE A 853 2.73 -42.44 3.89
C PHE A 853 3.14 -43.47 2.83
N TYR A 854 2.23 -43.86 1.94
CA TYR A 854 2.55 -44.84 0.90
C TYR A 854 3.56 -44.31 -0.12
N ASP A 855 3.53 -43.01 -0.43
CA ASP A 855 4.51 -42.35 -1.28
C ASP A 855 5.89 -42.27 -0.61
N SER A 856 5.95 -41.96 0.68
CA SER A 856 7.19 -42.00 1.46
C SER A 856 7.80 -43.40 1.48
N LYS A 857 6.98 -44.44 1.71
CA LYS A 857 7.44 -45.84 1.66
C LYS A 857 8.04 -46.22 0.32
N LEU A 858 7.37 -45.83 -0.77
CA LEU A 858 7.88 -46.07 -2.12
C LEU A 858 9.24 -45.41 -2.31
N VAL A 859 9.36 -44.11 -2.01
CA VAL A 859 10.62 -43.38 -2.20
C VAL A 859 11.73 -43.93 -1.31
N LEU A 860 11.45 -44.24 -0.05
CA LEU A 860 12.42 -44.85 0.86
C LEU A 860 12.91 -46.21 0.34
N SER A 861 12.05 -47.02 -0.28
CA SER A 861 12.47 -48.31 -0.85
C SER A 861 13.52 -48.16 -1.95
N PHE A 862 13.50 -47.06 -2.71
CA PHE A 862 14.55 -46.74 -3.66
C PHE A 862 15.78 -46.12 -3.00
N ILE A 863 15.60 -45.20 -2.05
CA ILE A 863 16.72 -44.57 -1.32
C ILE A 863 17.55 -45.61 -0.57
N CYS A 864 16.97 -46.73 -0.14
CA CYS A 864 17.71 -47.83 0.47
C CYS A 864 18.66 -48.58 -0.51
N ASP A 865 18.52 -48.40 -1.83
CA ASP A 865 19.46 -48.92 -2.83
C ASP A 865 20.58 -47.90 -3.11
N GLU A 866 21.83 -48.29 -2.87
CA GLU A 866 23.02 -47.47 -3.14
C GLU A 866 23.12 -47.05 -4.61
N ASN A 867 22.80 -47.94 -5.56
CA ASN A 867 22.90 -47.62 -6.98
C ASN A 867 21.92 -46.53 -7.39
N PHE A 868 20.71 -46.56 -6.82
CA PHE A 868 19.72 -45.50 -7.02
C PHE A 868 20.17 -44.19 -6.38
N ARG A 869 20.83 -44.26 -5.23
CA ARG A 869 21.28 -43.05 -4.53
C ARG A 869 22.32 -42.28 -5.34
N ASP A 870 23.26 -42.99 -5.95
CA ASP A 870 24.38 -42.42 -6.70
C ASP A 870 24.04 -42.12 -8.17
N ASN A 871 22.93 -42.66 -8.69
CA ASN A 871 22.51 -42.44 -10.08
C ASN A 871 21.37 -41.41 -10.20
N GLU A 872 21.75 -40.15 -10.35
CA GLU A 872 20.82 -39.04 -10.56
C GLU A 872 19.90 -39.21 -11.79
N ILE A 873 20.38 -39.87 -12.86
CA ILE A 873 19.61 -40.08 -14.09
C ILE A 873 18.45 -41.05 -13.82
N ASP A 874 18.73 -42.16 -13.13
CA ASP A 874 17.70 -43.13 -12.77
C ASP A 874 16.64 -42.49 -11.86
N ARG A 875 17.04 -41.58 -10.94
CA ARG A 875 16.10 -40.80 -10.14
C ARG A 875 15.17 -39.95 -11.00
N ILE A 876 15.71 -39.21 -11.96
CA ILE A 876 14.91 -38.36 -12.86
C ILE A 876 13.94 -39.22 -13.67
N ILE A 877 14.41 -40.32 -14.26
CA ILE A 877 13.55 -41.19 -15.07
C ILE A 877 12.43 -41.79 -14.21
N LEU A 878 12.75 -42.36 -13.06
CA LEU A 878 11.76 -42.92 -12.14
C LEU A 878 10.79 -41.86 -11.62
N ALA A 879 11.24 -40.63 -11.37
CA ALA A 879 10.37 -39.52 -11.00
C ALA A 879 9.39 -39.15 -12.13
N VAL A 880 9.84 -39.15 -13.39
CA VAL A 880 8.96 -38.94 -14.56
C VAL A 880 7.96 -40.08 -14.73
N LEU A 881 8.38 -41.33 -14.55
CA LEU A 881 7.48 -42.49 -14.59
C LEU A 881 6.48 -42.45 -13.41
N ASN A 882 6.90 -41.95 -12.26
CA ASN A 882 6.02 -41.74 -11.12
C ASN A 882 4.96 -40.65 -11.40
N ILE A 883 5.31 -39.57 -12.11
CA ILE A 883 4.34 -38.58 -12.63
C ILE A 883 3.32 -39.29 -13.53
N ASP A 884 3.77 -40.11 -14.48
CA ASP A 884 2.84 -40.89 -15.32
C ASP A 884 1.95 -41.82 -14.49
N ASN A 885 2.49 -42.48 -13.46
CA ASN A 885 1.70 -43.35 -12.58
C ASN A 885 0.60 -42.57 -11.84
N TYR A 886 0.89 -41.38 -11.31
CA TYR A 886 -0.12 -40.50 -10.72
C TYR A 886 -1.20 -40.10 -11.75
N LEU A 887 -0.79 -39.64 -12.94
CA LEU A 887 -1.75 -39.22 -13.95
C LEU A 887 -2.62 -40.39 -14.46
N THR A 888 -2.04 -41.58 -14.56
CA THR A 888 -2.75 -42.83 -14.90
C THR A 888 -3.73 -43.22 -13.80
N PHE A 889 -3.33 -43.13 -12.53
CA PHE A 889 -4.19 -43.42 -11.38
C PHE A 889 -5.48 -42.58 -11.38
N PHE A 890 -5.37 -41.30 -11.75
CA PHE A 890 -6.54 -40.41 -11.91
C PHE A 890 -7.26 -40.53 -13.26
N ASN A 891 -6.97 -41.59 -14.02
CA ASN A 891 -7.59 -41.94 -15.30
C ASN A 891 -7.45 -40.85 -16.38
N LEU A 892 -6.33 -40.12 -16.42
CA LEU A 892 -6.06 -39.20 -17.52
C LEU A 892 -5.62 -39.99 -18.76
N LYS A 893 -6.23 -39.67 -19.91
CA LYS A 893 -5.80 -40.18 -21.23
C LYS A 893 -4.53 -39.47 -21.70
N PHE A 894 -3.81 -40.03 -22.68
CA PHE A 894 -2.55 -39.46 -23.19
C PHE A 894 -2.65 -37.97 -23.57
N GLN A 895 -3.73 -37.57 -24.23
CA GLN A 895 -3.96 -36.16 -24.58
C GLN A 895 -4.12 -35.27 -23.33
N GLU A 896 -4.83 -35.74 -22.30
CA GLU A 896 -5.02 -35.02 -21.05
C GLU A 896 -3.72 -34.94 -20.25
N LYS A 897 -2.93 -36.03 -20.22
CA LYS A 897 -1.59 -36.05 -19.61
C LYS A 897 -0.67 -35.02 -20.26
N PHE A 898 -0.63 -34.98 -21.59
CA PHE A 898 0.15 -34.01 -22.35
C PHE A 898 -0.26 -32.57 -22.01
N LEU A 899 -1.57 -32.26 -22.04
CA LEU A 899 -2.07 -30.92 -21.74
C LEU A 899 -1.79 -30.51 -20.29
N PHE A 900 -1.92 -31.45 -19.34
CA PHE A 900 -1.60 -31.22 -17.93
C PHE A 900 -0.11 -30.88 -17.75
N CYS A 901 0.80 -31.72 -18.24
CA CYS A 901 2.24 -31.47 -18.13
C CYS A 901 2.66 -30.19 -18.85
N LYS A 902 2.06 -29.88 -20.00
CA LYS A 902 2.32 -28.63 -20.73
C LYS A 902 1.85 -27.39 -19.96
N LYS A 903 0.72 -27.48 -19.25
CA LYS A 903 0.24 -26.42 -18.35
C LYS A 903 1.23 -26.20 -17.19
N MET A 904 1.76 -27.27 -16.61
CA MET A 904 2.77 -27.18 -15.53
C MET A 904 4.11 -26.64 -16.05
N GLU A 905 4.58 -27.11 -17.21
CA GLU A 905 5.77 -26.58 -17.90
C GLU A 905 5.65 -25.06 -18.08
N PHE A 906 4.51 -24.57 -18.59
CA PHE A 906 4.27 -23.14 -18.76
C PHE A 906 4.24 -22.35 -17.43
N ALA A 907 3.72 -22.94 -16.35
CA ALA A 907 3.71 -22.31 -15.03
C ALA A 907 5.13 -22.13 -14.49
N PHE A 908 5.99 -23.15 -14.61
CA PHE A 908 7.39 -23.08 -14.20
C PHE A 908 8.26 -22.20 -15.13
N GLU A 909 7.93 -22.12 -16.42
CA GLU A 909 8.62 -21.20 -17.35
C GLU A 909 8.52 -19.74 -16.89
N LYS A 910 7.37 -19.35 -16.33
CA LYS A 910 7.18 -18.01 -15.76
C LYS A 910 7.98 -17.79 -14.48
N GLU A 911 8.23 -18.85 -13.72
CA GLU A 911 8.98 -18.77 -12.47
C GLU A 911 10.49 -18.67 -12.68
N PHE A 912 11.02 -19.37 -13.69
CA PHE A 912 12.45 -19.43 -14.01
C PHE A 912 12.85 -18.53 -15.20
N ASP A 913 12.01 -17.56 -15.57
CA ASP A 913 12.22 -16.59 -16.66
C ASP A 913 12.64 -17.21 -18.01
N GLY A 914 12.26 -18.47 -18.27
CA GLY A 914 12.56 -19.20 -19.50
C GLY A 914 14.05 -19.49 -19.80
N GLN A 915 15.00 -19.00 -18.99
CA GLN A 915 16.45 -19.05 -19.29
C GLN A 915 16.97 -20.48 -19.45
N ASN A 916 16.42 -21.44 -18.69
CA ASN A 916 16.90 -22.82 -18.63
C ASN A 916 16.25 -23.77 -19.66
N LYS A 917 15.24 -23.30 -20.42
CA LYS A 917 14.41 -24.19 -21.26
C LYS A 917 15.22 -24.92 -22.33
N LYS A 918 16.15 -24.22 -22.97
CA LYS A 918 17.00 -24.78 -24.04
C LYS A 918 17.89 -25.90 -23.50
N ASP A 919 18.46 -25.70 -22.31
CA ASP A 919 19.36 -26.67 -21.69
C ASP A 919 18.60 -27.90 -21.20
N LEU A 920 17.42 -27.71 -20.62
CA LEU A 920 16.52 -28.82 -20.24
C LEU A 920 16.09 -29.63 -21.47
N TYR A 921 15.87 -28.99 -22.61
CA TYR A 921 15.54 -29.68 -23.85
C TYR A 921 16.72 -30.47 -24.41
N ASN A 922 17.95 -29.96 -24.27
CA ASN A 922 19.16 -30.70 -24.62
C ASN A 922 19.34 -31.91 -23.69
N LYS A 923 19.15 -31.73 -22.38
CA LYS A 923 19.17 -32.82 -21.40
C LYS A 923 18.13 -33.89 -21.70
N TYR A 924 16.90 -33.50 -22.05
CA TYR A 924 15.90 -34.49 -22.49
C TYR A 924 16.39 -35.31 -23.69
N ARG A 925 17.03 -34.69 -24.69
CA ARG A 925 17.53 -35.42 -25.87
C ARG A 925 18.54 -36.49 -25.48
N GLU A 926 19.45 -36.18 -24.55
CA GLU A 926 20.44 -37.12 -24.01
C GLU A 926 19.78 -38.37 -23.40
N PHE A 927 18.66 -38.20 -22.69
CA PHE A 927 18.00 -39.30 -21.95
C PHE A 927 16.74 -39.86 -22.61
N SER A 928 16.33 -39.30 -23.74
CA SER A 928 15.03 -39.60 -24.39
C SER A 928 14.87 -41.06 -24.81
N SER A 929 15.94 -41.72 -25.23
CA SER A 929 15.94 -43.15 -25.60
C SER A 929 15.73 -44.03 -24.37
N THR A 930 16.46 -43.77 -23.29
CA THR A 930 16.37 -44.51 -22.02
C THR A 930 15.01 -44.31 -21.34
N LEU A 931 14.52 -43.07 -21.27
CA LEU A 931 13.19 -42.79 -20.72
C LEU A 931 12.09 -43.50 -21.50
N TYR A 932 12.16 -43.48 -22.83
CA TYR A 932 11.17 -44.15 -23.68
C TYR A 932 11.24 -45.68 -23.56
N SER A 933 12.44 -46.27 -23.51
CA SER A 933 12.59 -47.71 -23.36
C SER A 933 12.12 -48.20 -21.99
N GLN A 934 12.43 -47.47 -20.91
CA GLN A 934 11.95 -47.78 -19.57
C GLN A 934 10.43 -47.61 -19.46
N TYR A 935 9.84 -46.57 -20.07
CA TYR A 935 8.38 -46.41 -20.10
C TYR A 935 7.65 -47.60 -20.74
N ARG A 936 8.22 -48.16 -21.82
CA ARG A 936 7.64 -49.32 -22.53
C ARG A 936 7.93 -50.66 -21.83
N ALA A 937 8.82 -50.70 -20.84
CA ALA A 937 9.18 -51.93 -20.17
C ALA A 937 8.09 -52.34 -19.16
N SER A 938 7.54 -53.55 -19.30
CA SER A 938 6.40 -54.02 -18.50
C SER A 938 6.67 -54.04 -16.99
N HIS A 939 7.90 -54.36 -16.57
CA HIS A 939 8.29 -54.42 -15.15
C HIS A 939 8.27 -53.05 -14.46
N MET A 940 8.41 -51.94 -15.21
CA MET A 940 8.43 -50.60 -14.62
C MET A 940 7.04 -50.18 -14.09
N ASN A 941 5.97 -50.75 -14.62
CA ASN A 941 4.62 -50.56 -14.09
C ASN A 941 4.39 -51.32 -12.76
N GLU A 942 5.06 -52.46 -12.58
CA GLU A 942 4.95 -53.28 -11.37
C GLU A 942 5.55 -52.58 -10.14
N ILE A 943 6.60 -51.78 -10.36
CA ILE A 943 7.31 -51.01 -9.32
C ILE A 943 6.36 -50.10 -8.53
N PHE A 944 5.43 -49.43 -9.20
CA PHE A 944 4.46 -48.53 -8.57
C PHE A 944 3.16 -49.23 -8.16
N GLN A 945 2.97 -50.48 -8.56
CA GLN A 945 1.69 -51.18 -8.43
C GLN A 945 1.30 -51.41 -6.97
N ASN A 946 2.27 -51.72 -6.10
CA ASN A 946 1.99 -51.90 -4.67
C ASN A 946 1.42 -50.60 -4.05
N ARG A 947 2.07 -49.45 -4.29
CA ARG A 947 1.55 -48.14 -3.86
C ARG A 947 0.17 -47.90 -4.46
N THR A 948 0.04 -48.06 -5.78
CA THR A 948 -1.21 -47.81 -6.54
C THR A 948 -2.38 -48.61 -5.96
N ASN A 949 -2.18 -49.90 -5.65
CA ASN A 949 -3.20 -50.75 -5.05
C ASN A 949 -3.62 -50.25 -3.67
N LYS A 950 -2.67 -49.81 -2.83
CA LYS A 950 -2.97 -49.27 -1.50
C LYS A 950 -3.76 -47.96 -1.58
N ILE A 951 -3.38 -47.06 -2.48
CA ILE A 951 -4.02 -45.75 -2.61
C ILE A 951 -5.37 -45.80 -3.36
N SER A 952 -5.67 -46.88 -4.09
CA SER A 952 -6.95 -47.05 -4.80
C SER A 952 -8.20 -47.04 -3.91
N THR A 953 -8.02 -47.28 -2.61
CA THR A 953 -9.10 -47.27 -1.61
C THR A 953 -9.32 -45.88 -0.99
N LEU A 954 -8.44 -44.92 -1.27
CA LEU A 954 -8.44 -43.58 -0.70
C LEU A 954 -9.31 -42.64 -1.52
N ARG A 955 -9.95 -41.68 -0.84
CA ARG A 955 -10.70 -40.59 -1.47
C ARG A 955 -9.73 -39.46 -1.79
N LEU A 956 -9.27 -39.41 -3.02
CA LEU A 956 -8.33 -38.40 -3.51
C LEU A 956 -8.97 -37.58 -4.63
N SER A 957 -8.85 -36.26 -4.55
CA SER A 957 -9.43 -35.35 -5.54
C SER A 957 -8.56 -35.24 -6.79
N LYS A 958 -9.19 -35.39 -7.96
CA LYS A 958 -8.54 -35.17 -9.27
C LYS A 958 -8.07 -33.72 -9.44
N ASP A 959 -8.67 -32.76 -8.75
CA ASP A 959 -8.32 -31.35 -8.87
C ASP A 959 -6.97 -31.03 -8.20
N ARG A 960 -6.46 -31.94 -7.36
CA ARG A 960 -5.23 -31.76 -6.56
C ARG A 960 -4.03 -32.58 -7.05
N ILE A 961 -4.11 -33.12 -8.26
CA ILE A 961 -3.03 -33.93 -8.85
C ILE A 961 -1.68 -33.22 -8.78
N SER A 962 -1.63 -31.92 -9.08
CA SER A 962 -0.39 -31.15 -9.04
C SER A 962 0.22 -31.09 -7.65
N ASP A 963 -0.60 -30.96 -6.59
CA ASP A 963 -0.10 -30.91 -5.22
C ASP A 963 0.43 -32.27 -4.75
N TYR A 964 -0.25 -33.36 -5.12
CA TYR A 964 0.22 -34.71 -4.84
C TYR A 964 1.56 -35.00 -5.53
N ILE A 965 1.68 -34.64 -6.81
CA ILE A 965 2.92 -34.79 -7.57
C ILE A 965 4.03 -33.92 -6.97
N HIS A 966 3.74 -32.66 -6.66
CA HIS A 966 4.70 -31.73 -6.05
C HIS A 966 5.29 -32.30 -4.76
N MET A 967 4.45 -32.79 -3.85
CA MET A 967 4.91 -33.40 -2.61
C MET A 967 5.66 -34.71 -2.84
N SER A 968 5.33 -35.47 -3.87
CA SER A 968 6.10 -36.65 -4.25
C SER A 968 7.50 -36.25 -4.72
N ILE A 969 7.61 -35.33 -5.69
CA ILE A 969 8.89 -34.82 -6.22
C ILE A 969 9.77 -34.24 -5.11
N ASN A 970 9.18 -33.56 -4.11
CA ASN A 970 9.92 -33.10 -2.94
C ASN A 970 10.71 -34.22 -2.23
N ARG A 971 10.18 -35.46 -2.20
CA ARG A 971 10.81 -36.61 -1.54
C ARG A 971 11.94 -37.22 -2.37
N TRP A 972 11.80 -37.21 -3.70
CA TRP A 972 12.76 -37.81 -4.65
C TRP A 972 14.14 -37.15 -4.63
N PHE A 973 14.19 -35.82 -4.50
CA PHE A 973 15.42 -35.05 -4.69
C PHE A 973 15.91 -34.37 -3.41
N PRO A 974 17.20 -34.52 -3.03
CA PRO A 974 17.74 -33.93 -1.81
C PRO A 974 17.82 -32.40 -1.86
N GLY A 975 17.98 -31.80 -3.04
CA GLY A 975 18.03 -30.34 -3.22
C GLY A 975 17.43 -29.90 -4.55
N GLN A 976 17.24 -28.59 -4.72
CA GLN A 976 16.69 -27.96 -5.94
C GLN A 976 15.37 -28.59 -6.43
N GLN A 977 14.50 -29.03 -5.52
CA GLN A 977 13.31 -29.82 -5.83
C GLN A 977 12.41 -29.17 -6.89
N ARG A 978 12.21 -27.84 -6.80
CA ARG A 978 11.41 -27.05 -7.76
C ARG A 978 11.98 -27.08 -9.18
N PHE A 979 13.31 -27.09 -9.32
CA PHE A 979 13.97 -27.18 -10.61
C PHE A 979 13.85 -28.58 -11.22
N TYR A 980 14.04 -29.63 -10.41
CA TYR A 980 13.81 -31.00 -10.88
C TYR A 980 12.34 -31.28 -11.21
N GLU A 981 11.39 -30.69 -10.49
CA GLU A 981 9.97 -30.76 -10.81
C GLU A 981 9.69 -30.19 -12.21
N TYR A 982 10.23 -29.01 -12.50
CA TYR A 982 10.15 -28.40 -13.83
C TYR A 982 10.77 -29.30 -14.92
N MET A 983 11.95 -29.86 -14.66
CA MET A 983 12.62 -30.79 -15.57
C MET A 983 11.76 -32.04 -15.83
N CYS A 984 11.18 -32.64 -14.78
CA CYS A 984 10.33 -33.83 -14.91
C CYS A 984 9.08 -33.54 -15.74
N TYR A 985 8.44 -32.37 -15.57
CA TYR A 985 7.31 -31.97 -16.40
C TYR A 985 7.69 -31.77 -17.87
N ILE A 986 8.85 -31.18 -18.18
CA ILE A 986 9.35 -31.09 -19.56
C ILE A 986 9.52 -32.50 -20.15
N PHE A 987 10.16 -33.40 -19.42
CA PHE A 987 10.46 -34.75 -19.90
C PHE A 987 9.16 -35.53 -20.16
N ALA A 988 8.18 -35.42 -19.25
CA ALA A 988 6.84 -35.99 -19.41
C ALA A 988 6.12 -35.40 -20.63
N THR A 989 6.12 -34.06 -20.81
CA THR A 989 5.52 -33.39 -21.98
C THR A 989 6.10 -33.92 -23.29
N LYS A 990 7.44 -34.07 -23.37
CA LYS A 990 8.10 -34.58 -24.58
C LYS A 990 7.83 -36.08 -24.82
N LEU A 991 7.80 -36.89 -23.76
CA LEU A 991 7.44 -38.31 -23.83
C LEU A 991 6.03 -38.49 -24.38
N TYR A 992 5.03 -37.80 -23.82
CA TYR A 992 3.65 -37.90 -24.30
C TYR A 992 3.48 -37.37 -25.72
N ASN A 993 4.18 -36.28 -26.09
CA ASN A 993 4.16 -35.79 -27.46
C ASN A 993 4.68 -36.83 -28.46
N ARG A 994 5.72 -37.59 -28.08
CA ARG A 994 6.22 -38.70 -28.90
C ARG A 994 5.19 -39.83 -29.01
N LEU A 995 4.60 -40.25 -27.89
CA LEU A 995 3.59 -41.32 -27.87
C LEU A 995 2.32 -40.97 -28.66
N LEU A 996 1.84 -39.73 -28.56
CA LEU A 996 0.69 -39.24 -29.33
C LEU A 996 0.96 -39.22 -30.84
N ASN A 997 2.19 -38.95 -31.25
CA ASN A 997 2.57 -39.05 -32.67
C ASN A 997 2.68 -40.50 -33.16
N GLU A 998 2.92 -41.46 -32.26
CA GLU A 998 2.92 -42.90 -32.57
C GLU A 998 1.51 -43.50 -32.63
N GLU A 999 0.54 -42.97 -31.87
CA GLU A 999 -0.88 -43.43 -31.90
C GLU A 999 -1.69 -42.85 -33.08
N ASN A 1000 -1.23 -41.78 -33.72
CA ASN A 1000 -1.87 -41.14 -34.88
C ASN A 1000 -1.32 -41.65 -36.24
N VAL A 1001 -0.45 -42.66 -36.22
CA VAL A 1001 0.09 -43.41 -37.37
C VAL A 1001 -0.46 -44.82 -37.30
#